data_AF-A0A3N4ZKB4-F1
#
_entry.id   AF-A0A3N4ZKB4-F1
#
_cell.length_a   1.000
_cell.length_b   1.000
_cell.length_c   1.000
_cell.angle_alpha   90.00
_cell.angle_beta   90.00
_cell.angle_gamma   90.00
#
_symmetry.space_group_name_H-M   'P 1'
#
loop_
_entity.id
_entity.type
_entity.pdbx_description
1 polymer ?
#
loop_
_entity_poly.entity_id
_entity_poly.type
_entity_poly.pdbx_seq_one_letter_code
_entity_poly.pdbx_strand_id
1 'polypeptide(L)'
;MVRFMPSVAATAMPEGYARWQVKLAAEFFEGHEGQPVVMFVGRDELDTLADDGEDCVRSLAAAVRGVVDVSQHGTMFEPVTRLERAWQHGSRATPPPTLPVLALSVLAASEMRSDPSGARHNYYIRLARALLPDGTDAEVDILRTDLRERGAFVDVATMWQRLDAWLEEQAGTFGTSTIREDREYTRIGYPLSQTLLRRSDHAALTRFFVRMRLKQAGTPAPSTLLSLLKVWTYNRNQGFSDRFVEALDDATLQDYLEPLVHGLAVAWDGNVITASGLRRLEIRPAIDLDEGEAWWVVPAVAGAPDDVLVGTSDSEEFTVIVTTDPHSSMLDAIGLPEVTPHALTVGLSARGEESYAEFEPSKLLVFMENAHAGGWLAVDAVQPYEEHVFAVTRHLSPGVEEALRSAADSGWRKMKDTNAERLLSGYSIYYRVNFSDQRLLEAATRVLPGTTAAPLRIGTTARPRLINGLPMFRNLSRNTYLAGGEPDLELPVGAEPRTVEVTLDYNRSQPFRASIFPIPFARFGPYESGIHTIEADGEELAFIVSPGPDAGWQAPGVGSLFWIGGNLREIGEPAEVCGALTNDLVTDDDVLARRGALENWIVDRSGHVRLLEEPALPTFLPGASFMCFEVARDEGAWLLQRRAKGWQATRLRVAEPAFRELTTQDRQVWASASATVRLDDPIWKLYLEAWERRSAS
;
A
#
# COMPACT_ATOMS: atom_id res chain seq x y z
N MET A 1 -19.88 17.92 -6.85
CA MET A 1 -18.86 18.95 -7.15
C MET A 1 -19.48 20.32 -7.00
N VAL A 2 -19.29 20.95 -5.84
CA VAL A 2 -19.61 22.37 -5.64
C VAL A 2 -18.35 23.14 -6.04
N ARG A 3 -18.32 23.72 -7.25
CA ARG A 3 -17.24 24.64 -7.65
C ARG A 3 -17.45 25.96 -6.90
N PHE A 4 -16.40 26.50 -6.29
CA PHE A 4 -16.47 27.85 -5.72
C PHE A 4 -16.81 28.87 -6.82
N MET A 5 -18.05 29.39 -6.80
CA MET A 5 -18.39 30.58 -7.59
C MET A 5 -17.94 31.84 -6.83
N PRO A 6 -17.45 32.88 -7.53
CA PRO A 6 -17.00 34.10 -6.87
C PRO A 6 -18.14 34.74 -6.07
N SER A 7 -17.94 34.85 -4.76
CA SER A 7 -18.83 35.59 -3.84
C SER A 7 -18.86 37.08 -4.22
N VAL A 8 -19.89 37.81 -3.78
CA VAL A 8 -19.97 39.29 -3.89
C VAL A 8 -18.73 39.98 -3.28
N ALA A 9 -18.06 39.35 -2.31
CA ALA A 9 -16.78 39.83 -1.77
C ALA A 9 -15.61 39.69 -2.77
N ALA A 10 -15.65 38.72 -3.69
CA ALA A 10 -14.61 38.52 -4.70
C ALA A 10 -14.54 39.64 -5.74
N THR A 11 -15.65 40.33 -5.97
CA THR A 11 -15.72 41.47 -6.91
C THR A 11 -15.04 42.75 -6.35
N ALA A 12 -14.73 42.79 -5.04
CA ALA A 12 -14.08 43.94 -4.38
C ALA A 12 -12.57 43.74 -4.14
N MET A 13 -12.03 42.56 -4.45
CA MET A 13 -10.60 42.25 -4.23
C MET A 13 -9.78 42.56 -5.49
N PRO A 14 -8.52 43.03 -5.35
CA PRO A 14 -7.58 43.08 -6.47
C PRO A 14 -7.44 41.70 -7.13
N GLU A 15 -7.32 41.67 -8.46
CA GLU A 15 -7.32 40.44 -9.27
C GLU A 15 -6.30 39.39 -8.78
N GLY A 16 -5.06 39.82 -8.50
CA GLY A 16 -4.02 38.93 -8.00
C GLY A 16 -4.35 38.30 -6.64
N TYR A 17 -4.98 39.06 -5.74
CA TYR A 17 -5.42 38.56 -4.43
C TYR A 17 -6.58 37.59 -4.57
N ALA A 18 -7.57 37.92 -5.41
CA ALA A 18 -8.70 37.05 -5.69
C ALA A 18 -8.26 35.71 -6.33
N ARG A 19 -7.29 35.75 -7.25
CA ARG A 19 -6.72 34.56 -7.89
C ARG A 19 -6.10 33.62 -6.85
N TRP A 20 -5.24 34.15 -5.96
CA TRP A 20 -4.64 33.35 -4.88
C TRP A 20 -5.67 32.83 -3.88
N GLN A 21 -6.68 33.65 -3.52
CA GLN A 21 -7.79 33.21 -2.67
C GLN A 21 -8.51 31.99 -3.26
N VAL A 22 -8.81 31.99 -4.57
CA VAL A 22 -9.47 30.88 -5.25
C VAL A 22 -8.57 29.65 -5.32
N LYS A 23 -7.29 29.80 -5.69
CA LYS A 23 -6.33 28.69 -5.76
C LYS A 23 -6.17 28.00 -4.40
N LEU A 24 -5.97 28.78 -3.33
CA LEU A 24 -5.86 28.26 -1.96
C LEU A 24 -7.19 27.64 -1.49
N ALA A 25 -8.32 28.22 -1.86
CA ALA A 25 -9.62 27.64 -1.49
C ALA A 25 -9.85 26.28 -2.15
N ALA A 26 -9.53 26.16 -3.44
CA ALA A 26 -9.62 24.91 -4.18
C ALA A 26 -8.71 23.83 -3.58
N GLU A 27 -7.45 24.16 -3.30
CA GLU A 27 -6.46 23.20 -2.78
C GLU A 27 -6.83 22.64 -1.40
N PHE A 28 -7.23 23.52 -0.47
CA PHE A 28 -7.37 23.13 0.95
C PHE A 28 -8.79 22.77 1.37
N PHE A 29 -9.82 23.10 0.58
CA PHE A 29 -11.22 22.91 1.00
C PHE A 29 -12.10 22.16 0.00
N GLU A 30 -11.81 22.18 -1.32
CA GLU A 30 -12.60 21.39 -2.27
C GLU A 30 -12.23 19.90 -2.15
N GLY A 31 -13.24 19.04 -1.98
CA GLY A 31 -13.03 17.58 -1.89
C GLY A 31 -12.58 17.06 -0.54
N HIS A 32 -12.46 17.92 0.49
CA HIS A 32 -12.04 17.55 1.84
C HIS A 32 -13.21 17.22 2.79
N GLU A 33 -14.36 16.80 2.27
CA GLU A 33 -15.57 16.57 3.09
C GLU A 33 -15.29 15.54 4.22
N GLY A 34 -15.51 15.96 5.47
CA GLY A 34 -15.25 15.16 6.67
C GLY A 34 -13.76 14.91 6.98
N GLN A 35 -12.82 15.46 6.20
CA GLN A 35 -11.38 15.29 6.40
C GLN A 35 -10.77 16.45 7.21
N PRO A 36 -9.78 16.18 8.08
CA PRO A 36 -9.01 17.23 8.73
C PRO A 36 -8.25 18.09 7.72
N VAL A 37 -8.49 19.39 7.75
CA VAL A 37 -7.81 20.35 6.86
C VAL A 37 -6.53 20.85 7.51
N VAL A 38 -5.38 20.51 6.92
CA VAL A 38 -4.07 21.06 7.29
C VAL A 38 -3.62 22.03 6.20
N MET A 39 -3.63 23.33 6.49
CA MET A 39 -3.22 24.37 5.53
C MET A 39 -1.69 24.50 5.51
N PHE A 40 -0.98 23.43 5.15
CA PHE A 40 0.48 23.46 5.03
C PHE A 40 0.89 24.23 3.76
N VAL A 41 1.72 25.26 3.93
CA VAL A 41 2.24 26.08 2.82
C VAL A 41 3.76 26.17 2.95
N GLY A 42 4.46 25.44 2.09
CA GLY A 42 5.90 25.57 1.83
C GLY A 42 6.17 26.11 0.43
N ARG A 43 7.45 26.21 0.05
CA ARG A 43 7.84 26.63 -1.30
C ARG A 43 7.38 25.63 -2.35
N ASP A 44 7.66 24.35 -2.12
CA ASP A 44 7.29 23.27 -3.03
C ASP A 44 5.77 23.22 -3.25
N GLU A 45 4.97 23.40 -2.19
CA GLU A 45 3.51 23.45 -2.31
C GLU A 45 3.05 24.70 -3.08
N LEU A 46 3.66 25.87 -2.85
CA LEU A 46 3.32 27.07 -3.62
C LEU A 46 3.71 26.95 -5.08
N ASP A 47 4.82 26.29 -5.41
CA ASP A 47 5.23 26.03 -6.79
C ASP A 47 4.19 25.18 -7.54
N THR A 48 3.53 24.23 -6.86
CA THR A 48 2.44 23.45 -7.48
C THR A 48 1.17 24.27 -7.76
N LEU A 49 0.98 25.39 -7.06
CA LEU A 49 -0.17 26.27 -7.23
C LEU A 49 0.11 27.44 -8.18
N ALA A 50 1.39 27.78 -8.40
CA ALA A 50 1.79 28.89 -9.27
C ALA A 50 1.57 28.54 -10.75
N ASP A 51 1.45 29.58 -11.59
CA ASP A 51 1.42 29.36 -13.04
C ASP A 51 2.84 29.05 -13.56
N ASP A 52 2.96 28.34 -14.69
CA ASP A 52 4.27 27.91 -15.22
C ASP A 52 5.25 29.09 -15.39
N GLY A 53 6.42 28.98 -14.75
CA GLY A 53 7.47 30.01 -14.80
C GLY A 53 7.26 31.22 -13.89
N GLU A 54 6.21 31.23 -13.07
CA GLU A 54 5.96 32.26 -12.06
C GLU A 54 6.79 32.02 -10.78
N ASP A 55 7.41 33.07 -10.24
CA ASP A 55 8.01 33.03 -8.89
C ASP A 55 6.87 33.05 -7.85
N CYS A 56 6.54 31.87 -7.32
CA CYS A 56 5.35 31.65 -6.49
C CYS A 56 5.31 32.55 -5.25
N VAL A 57 6.44 32.69 -4.55
CA VAL A 57 6.56 33.47 -3.32
C VAL A 57 6.41 34.96 -3.64
N ARG A 58 7.10 35.45 -4.68
CA ARG A 58 6.96 36.85 -5.10
C ARG A 58 5.55 37.16 -5.57
N SER A 59 4.89 36.25 -6.29
CA SER A 59 3.52 36.41 -6.75
C SER A 59 2.54 36.51 -5.58
N LEU A 60 2.61 35.60 -4.62
CA LEU A 60 1.77 35.63 -3.43
C LEU A 60 2.02 36.90 -2.60
N ALA A 61 3.29 37.28 -2.41
CA ALA A 61 3.66 38.50 -1.71
C ALA A 61 3.12 39.75 -2.41
N ALA A 62 3.24 39.84 -3.73
CA ALA A 62 2.71 40.93 -4.53
C ALA A 62 1.17 41.02 -4.43
N ALA A 63 0.49 39.88 -4.47
CA ALA A 63 -0.96 39.83 -4.29
C ALA A 63 -1.40 40.36 -2.92
N VAL A 64 -0.74 39.93 -1.84
CA VAL A 64 -1.03 40.42 -0.48
C VAL A 64 -0.72 41.91 -0.36
N ARG A 65 0.43 42.38 -0.85
CA ARG A 65 0.80 43.81 -0.89
C ARG A 65 -0.12 44.67 -1.76
N GLY A 66 -0.86 44.08 -2.70
CA GLY A 66 -1.91 44.77 -3.45
C GLY A 66 -3.11 45.16 -2.57
N VAL A 67 -3.24 44.58 -1.37
CA VAL A 67 -4.33 44.85 -0.42
C VAL A 67 -3.82 45.48 0.89
N VAL A 68 -2.68 45.01 1.42
CA VAL A 68 -2.13 45.51 2.68
C VAL A 68 -1.29 46.77 2.47
N ASP A 69 -1.34 47.71 3.42
CA ASP A 69 -0.50 48.90 3.40
C ASP A 69 0.57 48.81 4.49
N VAL A 70 1.75 48.31 4.12
CA VAL A 70 2.90 48.15 5.02
C VAL A 70 3.36 49.48 5.65
N SER A 71 3.01 50.64 5.04
CA SER A 71 3.35 51.96 5.59
C SER A 71 2.48 52.36 6.79
N GLN A 72 1.35 51.68 7.02
CA GLN A 72 0.45 51.93 8.15
C GLN A 72 0.86 51.19 9.43
N HIS A 73 2.03 50.54 9.45
CA HIS A 73 2.60 49.88 10.62
C HIS A 73 1.59 48.93 11.33
N GLY A 74 1.16 49.26 12.55
CA GLY A 74 0.28 48.44 13.39
C GLY A 74 -1.10 48.15 12.79
N THR A 75 -1.56 48.94 11.81
CA THR A 75 -2.88 48.76 11.16
C THR A 75 -2.79 48.32 9.70
N MET A 76 -1.64 47.77 9.28
CA MET A 76 -1.37 47.40 7.88
C MET A 76 -2.36 46.38 7.30
N PHE A 77 -3.00 45.56 8.14
CA PHE A 77 -3.98 44.54 7.73
C PHE A 77 -5.44 45.02 7.78
N GLU A 78 -5.73 46.25 8.23
CA GLU A 78 -7.11 46.78 8.29
C GLU A 78 -7.88 46.69 6.96
N PRO A 79 -7.26 46.86 5.78
CA PRO A 79 -7.94 46.61 4.51
C PRO A 79 -8.46 45.17 4.37
N VAL A 80 -7.67 44.17 4.77
CA VAL A 80 -8.07 42.75 4.76
C VAL A 80 -9.15 42.49 5.79
N THR A 81 -9.00 43.05 7.00
CA THR A 81 -10.02 42.99 8.06
C THR A 81 -11.37 43.55 7.58
N ARG A 82 -11.36 44.59 6.75
CA ARG A 82 -12.58 45.15 6.15
C ARG A 82 -13.23 44.21 5.13
N LEU A 83 -12.42 43.54 4.30
CA LEU A 83 -12.91 42.50 3.37
C LEU A 83 -13.55 41.34 4.13
N GLU A 84 -12.91 40.88 5.20
CA GLU A 84 -13.45 39.85 6.08
C GLU A 84 -14.77 40.29 6.75
N ARG A 85 -14.84 41.50 7.31
CA ARG A 85 -16.09 42.04 7.88
C ARG A 85 -17.20 42.09 6.83
N ALA A 86 -16.91 42.52 5.60
CA ALA A 86 -17.90 42.53 4.52
C ALA A 86 -18.39 41.11 4.18
N TRP A 87 -17.47 40.13 4.12
CA TRP A 87 -17.80 38.72 3.93
C TRP A 87 -18.67 38.14 5.06
N GLN A 88 -18.40 38.50 6.32
CA GLN A 88 -19.21 38.05 7.47
C GLN A 88 -20.69 38.47 7.37
N HIS A 89 -20.97 39.62 6.78
CA HIS A 89 -22.34 40.11 6.57
C HIS A 89 -22.98 39.55 5.28
N GLY A 90 -22.26 38.76 4.49
CA GLY A 90 -22.70 38.20 3.22
C GLY A 90 -22.98 36.69 3.27
N SER A 91 -23.01 36.06 2.09
CA SER A 91 -23.12 34.60 1.94
C SER A 91 -21.79 33.96 2.34
N ARG A 92 -21.73 33.37 3.54
CA ARG A 92 -20.55 32.66 4.08
C ARG A 92 -20.35 31.26 3.46
N ALA A 93 -20.78 31.08 2.21
CA ALA A 93 -20.68 29.83 1.45
C ALA A 93 -19.25 29.56 0.93
N THR A 94 -18.40 30.59 0.90
CA THR A 94 -16.98 30.49 0.55
C THR A 94 -16.14 30.80 1.78
N PRO A 95 -14.88 30.32 1.85
CA PRO A 95 -13.99 30.65 2.96
C PRO A 95 -13.78 32.17 3.11
N PRO A 96 -13.38 32.64 4.31
CA PRO A 96 -13.05 34.04 4.54
C PRO A 96 -11.99 34.54 3.54
N PRO A 97 -12.06 35.81 3.08
CA PRO A 97 -11.11 36.39 2.12
C PRO A 97 -9.78 36.77 2.79
N THR A 98 -9.16 35.83 3.48
CA THR A 98 -7.95 35.99 4.28
C THR A 98 -6.87 34.97 3.91
N LEU A 99 -7.17 33.97 3.07
CA LEU A 99 -6.30 32.84 2.79
C LEU A 99 -4.91 33.24 2.28
N PRO A 100 -4.74 34.23 1.37
CA PRO A 100 -3.40 34.66 0.95
C PRO A 100 -2.52 35.17 2.10
N VAL A 101 -3.11 35.87 3.08
CA VAL A 101 -2.38 36.35 4.27
C VAL A 101 -2.03 35.18 5.18
N LEU A 102 -2.98 34.27 5.40
CA LEU A 102 -2.75 33.07 6.20
C LEU A 102 -1.66 32.18 5.57
N ALA A 103 -1.67 32.01 4.25
CA ALA A 103 -0.66 31.27 3.50
C ALA A 103 0.76 31.85 3.68
N LEU A 104 0.94 33.17 3.60
CA LEU A 104 2.22 33.82 3.93
C LEU A 104 2.64 33.58 5.38
N SER A 105 1.68 33.57 6.31
CA SER A 105 1.94 33.30 7.73
C SER A 105 2.44 31.87 7.97
N VAL A 106 1.94 30.88 7.22
CA VAL A 106 2.41 29.48 7.24
C VAL A 106 3.75 29.32 6.53
N LEU A 107 3.94 29.97 5.38
CA LEU A 107 5.24 29.98 4.68
C LEU A 107 6.36 30.49 5.59
N ALA A 108 6.11 31.56 6.34
CA ALA A 108 7.06 32.07 7.31
C ALA A 108 7.37 31.04 8.43
N ALA A 109 6.36 30.30 8.89
CA ALA A 109 6.52 29.26 9.90
C ALA A 109 7.28 28.04 9.37
N SER A 110 7.06 27.66 8.09
CA SER A 110 7.74 26.54 7.45
C SER A 110 9.22 26.86 7.24
N GLU A 111 9.55 28.06 6.73
CA GLU A 111 10.93 28.52 6.54
C GLU A 111 11.72 28.70 7.85
N MET A 112 11.06 29.18 8.92
CA MET A 112 11.72 29.38 10.23
C MET A 112 12.36 28.09 10.75
N ARG A 113 11.69 26.96 10.54
CA ARG A 113 12.12 25.65 11.04
C ARG A 113 13.10 24.93 10.11
N SER A 114 13.35 25.45 8.91
CA SER A 114 14.35 24.94 7.97
C SER A 114 15.75 25.54 8.18
N ASP A 115 15.90 26.55 9.04
CA ASP A 115 17.17 27.23 9.32
C ASP A 115 17.87 26.58 10.55
N PRO A 116 19.15 26.14 10.42
CA PRO A 116 19.94 25.56 11.52
C PRO A 116 20.06 26.46 12.76
N SER A 117 19.88 27.79 12.61
CA SER A 117 19.92 28.74 13.73
C SER A 117 18.64 28.75 14.58
N GLY A 118 17.57 28.09 14.13
CA GLY A 118 16.46 27.47 14.89
C GLY A 118 15.72 28.28 15.95
N ALA A 119 16.02 29.55 16.14
CA ALA A 119 15.51 30.28 17.29
C ALA A 119 14.13 30.86 16.99
N ARG A 120 13.16 30.55 17.85
CA ARG A 120 11.73 30.95 17.76
C ARG A 120 11.50 32.46 17.55
N HIS A 121 12.51 33.30 17.85
CA HIS A 121 12.47 34.74 17.56
C HIS A 121 12.58 35.08 16.06
N ASN A 122 12.86 34.09 15.21
CA ASN A 122 13.02 34.26 13.77
C ASN A 122 11.69 34.25 12.99
N TYR A 123 10.54 33.97 13.61
CA TYR A 123 9.26 33.94 12.88
C TYR A 123 8.94 35.25 12.18
N TYR A 124 8.96 36.37 12.92
CA TYR A 124 8.55 37.67 12.38
C TYR A 124 9.52 38.21 11.32
N ILE A 125 10.81 37.86 11.38
CA ILE A 125 11.76 38.22 10.30
C ILE A 125 11.46 37.40 9.04
N ARG A 126 11.09 36.12 9.17
CA ARG A 126 10.69 35.28 8.02
C ARG A 126 9.41 35.79 7.38
N LEU A 127 8.42 36.18 8.19
CA LEU A 127 7.19 36.79 7.68
C LEU A 127 7.45 38.13 6.99
N ALA A 128 8.31 38.98 7.57
CA ALA A 128 8.70 40.24 6.94
C ALA A 128 9.40 40.01 5.58
N ARG A 129 10.29 39.03 5.49
CA ARG A 129 10.95 38.62 4.22
C ARG A 129 9.98 38.02 3.21
N ALA A 130 9.03 37.21 3.66
CA ALA A 130 8.00 36.64 2.79
C ALA A 130 7.09 37.75 2.22
N LEU A 131 6.78 38.79 3.00
CA LEU A 131 5.98 39.92 2.54
C LEU A 131 6.79 40.90 1.67
N LEU A 132 8.09 41.06 1.93
CA LEU A 132 9.01 41.92 1.20
C LEU A 132 10.19 41.11 0.62
N PRO A 133 9.95 40.26 -0.39
CA PRO A 133 11.00 39.39 -0.95
C PRO A 133 12.14 40.18 -1.60
N ASP A 134 11.85 41.40 -2.09
CA ASP A 134 12.82 42.32 -2.70
C ASP A 134 13.14 43.53 -1.78
N GLY A 135 12.74 43.46 -0.50
CA GLY A 135 12.98 44.53 0.47
C GLY A 135 14.43 44.55 0.95
N THR A 136 14.93 45.74 1.26
CA THR A 136 16.23 45.91 1.93
C THR A 136 16.18 45.38 3.36
N ASP A 137 17.34 45.02 3.94
CA ASP A 137 17.42 44.54 5.33
C ASP A 137 16.79 45.54 6.32
N ALA A 138 16.95 46.84 6.08
CA ALA A 138 16.35 47.89 6.90
C ALA A 138 14.82 47.89 6.84
N GLU A 139 14.23 47.74 5.65
CA GLU A 139 12.77 47.67 5.47
C GLU A 139 12.19 46.42 6.11
N VAL A 140 12.87 45.28 5.95
CA VAL A 140 12.51 44.02 6.58
C VAL A 140 12.55 44.12 8.11
N ASP A 141 13.56 44.79 8.67
CA ASP A 141 13.67 44.97 10.13
C ASP A 141 12.62 45.92 10.72
N ILE A 142 12.26 46.97 10.00
CA ILE A 142 11.14 47.85 10.37
C ILE A 142 9.85 47.04 10.40
N LEU A 143 9.56 46.30 9.32
CA LEU A 143 8.36 45.48 9.22
C LEU A 143 8.31 44.37 10.29
N ARG A 144 9.44 43.72 10.57
CA ARG A 144 9.58 42.74 11.67
C ARG A 144 9.16 43.35 13.01
N THR A 145 9.57 44.60 13.27
CA THR A 145 9.24 45.34 14.50
C THR A 145 7.76 45.65 14.56
N ASP A 146 7.16 46.09 13.44
CA ASP A 146 5.73 46.39 13.37
C ASP A 146 4.85 45.14 13.60
N LEU A 147 5.24 44.01 13.00
CA LEU A 147 4.57 42.72 13.16
C LEU A 147 4.61 42.23 14.61
N ARG A 148 5.77 42.36 15.28
CA ARG A 148 5.99 41.82 16.64
C ARG A 148 5.50 42.75 17.74
N GLU A 149 5.95 44.01 17.71
CA GLU A 149 5.87 44.94 18.84
C GLU A 149 4.68 45.89 18.73
N ARG A 150 4.30 46.25 17.50
CA ARG A 150 3.18 47.19 17.25
C ARG A 150 1.83 46.52 17.04
N GLY A 151 1.78 45.19 17.18
CA GLY A 151 0.54 44.43 17.24
C GLY A 151 -0.12 44.12 15.90
N ALA A 152 0.51 44.42 14.75
CA ALA A 152 -0.07 44.15 13.43
C ALA A 152 -0.45 42.66 13.25
N PHE A 153 0.28 41.74 13.86
CA PHE A 153 -0.02 40.31 13.76
C PHE A 153 -1.26 39.86 14.55
N VAL A 154 -1.84 40.72 15.42
CA VAL A 154 -3.11 40.42 16.12
C VAL A 154 -4.26 40.23 15.12
N ASP A 155 -4.26 41.01 14.03
CA ASP A 155 -5.24 40.86 12.95
C ASP A 155 -5.12 39.48 12.30
N VAL A 156 -3.89 39.02 12.03
CA VAL A 156 -3.64 37.69 11.43
C VAL A 156 -4.10 36.56 12.35
N ALA A 157 -3.87 36.66 13.66
CA ALA A 157 -4.37 35.69 14.62
C ALA A 157 -5.92 35.66 14.64
N THR A 158 -6.57 36.82 14.52
CA THR A 158 -8.03 36.91 14.40
C THR A 158 -8.52 36.24 13.12
N MET A 159 -7.83 36.42 11.99
CA MET A 159 -8.16 35.76 10.72
C MET A 159 -8.11 34.23 10.83
N TRP A 160 -7.15 33.67 11.58
CA TRP A 160 -7.10 32.23 11.88
C TRP A 160 -8.31 31.75 12.67
N GLN A 161 -8.68 32.46 13.74
CA GLN A 161 -9.87 32.15 14.55
C GLN A 161 -11.15 32.22 13.73
N ARG A 162 -11.21 33.13 12.74
CA ARG A 162 -12.36 33.25 11.84
C ARG A 162 -12.42 32.12 10.83
N LEU A 163 -11.29 31.65 10.31
CA LEU A 163 -11.24 30.48 9.46
C LEU A 163 -11.66 29.21 10.24
N ASP A 164 -11.19 29.06 11.47
CA ASP A 164 -11.56 27.97 12.39
C ASP A 164 -13.08 27.93 12.62
N ALA A 165 -13.66 29.05 13.08
CA ALA A 165 -15.10 29.17 13.30
C ALA A 165 -15.91 28.92 12.02
N TRP A 166 -15.42 29.37 10.86
CA TRP A 166 -16.08 29.08 9.59
C TRP A 166 -16.10 27.58 9.31
N LEU A 167 -14.98 26.86 9.43
CA LEU A 167 -14.94 25.41 9.22
C LEU A 167 -15.90 24.66 10.15
N GLU A 168 -15.99 25.06 11.42
CA GLU A 168 -16.96 24.50 12.37
C GLU A 168 -18.42 24.74 11.92
N GLU A 169 -18.74 25.95 11.45
CA GLU A 169 -20.07 26.29 10.93
C GLU A 169 -20.45 25.50 9.68
N GLN A 170 -19.48 25.08 8.86
CA GLN A 170 -19.72 24.27 7.66
C GLN A 170 -19.99 22.79 7.96
N ALA A 171 -19.90 22.37 9.23
CA ALA A 171 -20.21 21.02 9.70
C ALA A 171 -19.52 19.91 8.88
N GLY A 172 -18.25 20.12 8.50
CA GLY A 172 -17.45 19.15 7.75
C GLY A 172 -17.59 19.21 6.22
N THR A 173 -18.48 20.04 5.66
CA THR A 173 -18.67 20.17 4.20
C THR A 173 -17.36 20.52 3.46
N PHE A 174 -16.53 21.35 4.08
CA PHE A 174 -15.23 21.78 3.57
C PHE A 174 -14.07 21.22 4.40
N GLY A 175 -14.33 20.11 5.10
CA GLY A 175 -13.42 19.50 6.07
C GLY A 175 -13.57 20.03 7.48
N THR A 176 -12.80 19.44 8.40
CA THR A 176 -12.80 19.75 9.83
C THR A 176 -11.56 20.54 10.21
N SER A 177 -11.72 21.52 11.10
CA SER A 177 -10.60 22.37 11.51
C SER A 177 -9.51 21.61 12.27
N THR A 178 -8.26 21.85 11.87
CA THR A 178 -7.06 21.46 12.64
C THR A 178 -6.37 22.66 13.29
N ILE A 179 -6.99 23.84 13.19
CA ILE A 179 -6.45 25.09 13.72
C ILE A 179 -6.51 25.01 15.24
N ARG A 180 -5.36 25.19 15.90
CA ARG A 180 -5.28 25.15 17.35
C ARG A 180 -4.53 26.36 17.86
N GLU A 181 -5.06 26.94 18.93
CA GLU A 181 -4.35 27.96 19.70
C GLU A 181 -3.26 27.30 20.54
N ASP A 182 -2.09 27.93 20.58
CA ASP A 182 -0.99 27.48 21.43
C ASP A 182 -1.00 28.17 22.80
N ARG A 183 -0.83 27.37 23.86
CA ARG A 183 -0.86 27.84 25.25
C ARG A 183 0.22 28.87 25.57
N GLU A 184 1.41 28.73 24.98
CA GLU A 184 2.53 29.65 25.19
C GLU A 184 2.59 30.74 24.11
N TYR A 185 2.15 30.41 22.89
CA TYR A 185 2.27 31.24 21.70
C TYR A 185 0.92 31.54 21.06
N THR A 186 0.05 32.24 21.80
CA THR A 186 -1.34 32.57 21.39
C THR A 186 -1.47 33.27 20.03
N ARG A 187 -0.39 33.85 19.49
CA ARG A 187 -0.37 34.49 18.17
C ARG A 187 0.23 33.61 17.09
N ILE A 188 1.50 33.24 17.21
CA ILE A 188 2.22 32.48 16.17
C ILE A 188 1.95 30.97 16.22
N GLY A 189 1.24 30.50 17.26
CA GLY A 189 0.86 29.10 17.43
C GLY A 189 -0.01 28.59 16.28
N TYR A 190 -0.95 29.42 15.78
CA TYR A 190 -1.81 29.05 14.65
C TYR A 190 -1.02 28.62 13.41
N PRO A 191 -0.16 29.48 12.79
CA PRO A 191 0.60 29.05 11.62
C PRO A 191 1.62 27.94 11.95
N LEU A 192 2.16 27.89 13.17
CA LEU A 192 3.06 26.80 13.56
C LEU A 192 2.35 25.45 13.58
N SER A 193 1.11 25.39 14.09
CA SER A 193 0.31 24.16 14.12
C SER A 193 0.08 23.58 12.72
N GLN A 194 -0.07 24.44 11.72
CA GLN A 194 -0.28 24.05 10.32
C GLN A 194 0.99 23.57 9.62
N THR A 195 2.15 23.68 10.27
CA THR A 195 3.43 23.22 9.72
C THR A 195 3.88 21.86 10.26
N LEU A 196 3.11 21.25 11.18
CA LEU A 196 3.48 19.99 11.83
C LEU A 196 3.46 18.81 10.85
N LEU A 197 2.55 18.80 9.88
CA LEU A 197 2.38 17.73 8.91
C LEU A 197 2.48 18.28 7.48
N ARG A 198 3.41 17.76 6.67
CA ARG A 198 3.52 18.08 5.25
C ARG A 198 2.64 17.17 4.40
N ARG A 199 2.49 17.50 3.11
CA ARG A 199 1.80 16.63 2.15
C ARG A 199 2.48 15.27 1.99
N SER A 200 3.80 15.21 2.02
CA SER A 200 4.57 13.95 2.02
C SER A 200 4.36 13.14 3.29
N ASP A 201 4.24 13.80 4.45
CA ASP A 201 3.96 13.14 5.72
C ASP A 201 2.55 12.56 5.74
N HIS A 202 1.56 13.31 5.21
CA HIS A 202 0.20 12.81 5.05
C HIS A 202 0.14 11.58 4.14
N ALA A 203 0.85 11.60 3.00
CA ALA A 203 0.99 10.42 2.14
C ALA A 203 1.62 9.24 2.89
N ALA A 204 2.66 9.48 3.69
CA ALA A 204 3.28 8.44 4.53
C ALA A 204 2.34 7.90 5.63
N LEU A 205 1.48 8.75 6.21
CA LEU A 205 0.44 8.31 7.14
C LEU A 205 -0.54 7.32 6.48
N THR A 206 -0.90 7.49 5.21
CA THR A 206 -1.79 6.49 4.56
C THR A 206 -1.16 5.09 4.46
N ARG A 207 0.17 5.02 4.28
CA ARG A 207 0.92 3.74 4.36
C ARG A 207 0.89 3.17 5.78
N PHE A 208 1.06 4.02 6.79
CA PHE A 208 0.89 3.62 8.18
C PHE A 208 -0.50 3.00 8.40
N PHE A 209 -1.55 3.67 7.94
CA PHE A 209 -2.93 3.26 8.17
C PHE A 209 -3.26 1.92 7.50
N VAL A 210 -2.77 1.67 6.28
CA VAL A 210 -2.85 0.33 5.65
C VAL A 210 -2.09 -0.70 6.47
N ARG A 211 -0.85 -0.38 6.88
CA ARG A 211 -0.03 -1.29 7.67
C ARG A 211 -0.71 -1.67 9.00
N MET A 212 -1.46 -0.73 9.57
CA MET A 212 -2.27 -0.86 10.77
C MET A 212 -3.63 -1.54 10.54
N ARG A 213 -4.02 -1.78 9.28
CA ARG A 213 -5.32 -2.35 8.89
C ARG A 213 -6.50 -1.60 9.49
N LEU A 214 -6.44 -0.27 9.55
CA LEU A 214 -7.45 0.53 10.26
C LEU A 214 -8.87 0.31 9.74
N LYS A 215 -9.04 0.04 8.44
CA LYS A 215 -10.34 -0.28 7.85
C LYS A 215 -10.92 -1.61 8.30
N GLN A 216 -10.08 -2.60 8.62
CA GLN A 216 -10.54 -3.92 9.06
C GLN A 216 -10.63 -4.02 10.59
N ALA A 217 -9.71 -3.38 11.31
CA ALA A 217 -9.54 -3.53 12.74
C ALA A 217 -9.99 -2.28 13.55
N GLY A 218 -10.53 -1.26 12.88
CA GLY A 218 -10.92 0.01 13.49
C GLY A 218 -9.73 0.91 13.84
N THR A 219 -10.02 2.18 14.10
CA THR A 219 -9.03 3.18 14.54
C THR A 219 -8.83 3.10 16.06
N PRO A 220 -7.60 2.83 16.55
CA PRO A 220 -7.29 2.84 17.98
C PRO A 220 -7.48 4.21 18.61
N ALA A 221 -7.46 4.26 19.95
CA ALA A 221 -7.45 5.52 20.68
C ALA A 221 -6.26 6.42 20.27
N PRO A 222 -6.38 7.77 20.34
CA PRO A 222 -5.37 8.70 19.83
C PRO A 222 -3.94 8.45 20.35
N SER A 223 -3.79 8.25 21.66
CA SER A 223 -2.49 8.00 22.30
C SER A 223 -1.87 6.66 21.90
N THR A 224 -2.70 5.63 21.75
CA THR A 224 -2.28 4.31 21.24
C THR A 224 -1.81 4.43 19.79
N LEU A 225 -2.58 5.08 18.93
CA LEU A 225 -2.23 5.26 17.51
C LEU A 225 -0.90 6.01 17.36
N LEU A 226 -0.67 7.07 18.13
CA LEU A 226 0.57 7.84 18.10
C LEU A 226 1.77 7.01 18.62
N SER A 227 1.56 6.19 19.65
CA SER A 227 2.58 5.26 20.16
C SER A 227 2.98 4.22 19.11
N LEU A 228 2.01 3.68 18.37
CA LEU A 228 2.26 2.72 17.29
C LEU A 228 2.94 3.37 16.08
N LEU A 229 2.65 4.66 15.82
CA LEU A 229 3.34 5.44 14.80
C LEU A 229 4.83 5.62 15.14
N LYS A 230 5.16 5.95 16.41
CA LYS A 230 6.56 6.05 16.88
C LYS A 230 7.32 4.74 16.71
N VAL A 231 6.66 3.62 17.03
CA VAL A 231 7.22 2.28 16.81
C VAL A 231 7.52 2.07 15.32
N TRP A 232 6.62 2.50 14.43
CA TRP A 232 6.79 2.34 12.99
C TRP A 232 7.92 3.19 12.40
N THR A 233 8.13 4.41 12.90
CA THR A 233 9.14 5.35 12.42
C THR A 233 10.54 5.15 13.01
N TYR A 234 10.70 4.28 14.01
CA TYR A 234 11.96 4.15 14.75
C TYR A 234 13.17 3.78 13.89
N ASN A 235 13.04 2.78 13.00
CA ASN A 235 14.19 2.23 12.27
C ASN A 235 14.48 2.96 10.95
N ARG A 236 13.47 3.60 10.39
CA ARG A 236 13.50 4.36 9.14
C ARG A 236 12.40 5.39 9.27
N ASN A 237 12.61 6.58 8.73
CA ASN A 237 11.59 7.61 8.74
C ASN A 237 10.36 7.23 7.88
N GLN A 238 10.33 6.07 7.22
CA GLN A 238 9.19 5.56 6.42
C GLN A 238 8.64 6.56 5.40
N GLY A 239 9.46 7.49 4.91
CA GLY A 239 9.05 8.57 4.01
C GLY A 239 8.41 9.79 4.70
N PHE A 240 8.33 9.79 6.03
CA PHE A 240 8.12 11.02 6.81
C PHE A 240 9.36 11.92 6.73
N SER A 241 9.11 13.21 6.84
CA SER A 241 10.13 14.22 7.04
C SER A 241 10.77 14.06 8.41
N ASP A 242 12.08 14.32 8.50
CA ASP A 242 12.83 14.31 9.77
C ASP A 242 12.13 15.15 10.83
N ARG A 243 11.58 16.29 10.39
CA ARG A 243 10.80 17.20 11.21
C ARG A 243 9.57 16.56 11.85
N PHE A 244 8.79 15.79 11.09
CA PHE A 244 7.62 15.12 11.65
C PHE A 244 8.04 14.05 12.65
N VAL A 245 9.09 13.29 12.34
CA VAL A 245 9.65 12.27 13.24
C VAL A 245 10.14 12.90 14.55
N GLU A 246 10.87 14.02 14.50
CA GLU A 246 11.27 14.78 15.69
C GLU A 246 10.06 15.26 16.51
N ALA A 247 9.00 15.71 15.84
CA ALA A 247 7.79 16.18 16.51
C ALA A 247 7.04 15.06 17.25
N LEU A 248 7.14 13.79 16.80
CA LEU A 248 6.55 12.66 17.52
C LEU A 248 7.11 12.55 18.95
N ASP A 249 8.40 12.83 19.15
CA ASP A 249 9.06 12.72 20.45
C ASP A 249 8.93 13.97 21.34
N ASP A 250 8.43 15.08 20.80
CA ASP A 250 8.21 16.33 21.56
C ASP A 250 6.91 16.25 22.38
N ALA A 251 7.05 16.13 23.70
CA ALA A 251 5.92 16.09 24.63
C ALA A 251 5.00 17.32 24.55
N THR A 252 5.52 18.49 24.13
CA THR A 252 4.71 19.71 23.98
C THR A 252 3.82 19.68 22.74
N LEU A 253 4.14 18.84 21.75
CA LEU A 253 3.41 18.71 20.50
C LEU A 253 2.39 17.56 20.51
N GLN A 254 2.46 16.66 21.50
CA GLN A 254 1.57 15.48 21.57
C GLN A 254 0.09 15.86 21.66
N ASP A 255 -0.25 16.89 22.46
CA ASP A 255 -1.62 17.43 22.57
C ASP A 255 -2.21 17.84 21.20
N TYR A 256 -1.37 18.15 20.20
CA TYR A 256 -1.79 18.47 18.83
C TYR A 256 -1.73 17.27 17.89
N LEU A 257 -0.65 16.48 17.97
CA LEU A 257 -0.42 15.36 17.06
C LEU A 257 -1.42 14.22 17.28
N GLU A 258 -1.79 13.92 18.52
CA GLU A 258 -2.78 12.89 18.83
C GLU A 258 -4.12 13.11 18.12
N PRO A 259 -4.83 14.24 18.34
CA PRO A 259 -6.12 14.46 17.68
C PRO A 259 -5.97 14.65 16.16
N LEU A 260 -4.85 15.20 15.68
CA LEU A 260 -4.61 15.37 14.25
C LEU A 260 -4.45 14.02 13.52
N VAL A 261 -3.52 13.18 13.98
CA VAL A 261 -3.25 11.88 13.37
C VAL A 261 -4.47 10.97 13.51
N HIS A 262 -5.15 11.01 14.66
CA HIS A 262 -6.40 10.26 14.86
C HIS A 262 -7.52 10.76 13.92
N GLY A 263 -7.71 12.07 13.79
CA GLY A 263 -8.70 12.63 12.86
C GLY A 263 -8.44 12.19 11.42
N LEU A 264 -7.18 12.21 10.99
CA LEU A 264 -6.77 11.77 9.66
C LEU A 264 -7.02 10.27 9.48
N ALA A 265 -6.72 9.45 10.49
CA ALA A 265 -6.98 8.02 10.49
C ALA A 265 -8.48 7.67 10.42
N VAL A 266 -9.34 8.43 11.11
CA VAL A 266 -10.80 8.25 11.06
C VAL A 266 -11.36 8.64 9.70
N ALA A 267 -10.92 9.77 9.14
CA ALA A 267 -11.40 10.28 7.86
C ALA A 267 -10.77 9.59 6.64
N TRP A 268 -9.68 8.85 6.84
CA TRP A 268 -8.98 8.15 5.77
C TRP A 268 -9.91 7.21 5.02
N ASP A 269 -9.86 7.24 3.69
CA ASP A 269 -10.76 6.49 2.81
C ASP A 269 -10.35 5.03 2.58
N GLY A 270 -9.14 4.63 3.01
CA GLY A 270 -8.59 3.30 2.80
C GLY A 270 -7.55 3.22 1.67
N ASN A 271 -7.29 4.32 0.97
CA ASN A 271 -6.38 4.37 -0.16
C ASN A 271 -4.99 4.90 0.25
N VAL A 272 -3.93 4.27 -0.27
CA VAL A 272 -2.57 4.82 -0.14
C VAL A 272 -2.38 5.86 -1.22
N ILE A 273 -1.96 7.06 -0.83
CA ILE A 273 -1.70 8.16 -1.77
C ILE A 273 -0.22 8.54 -1.77
N THR A 274 0.22 9.14 -2.87
CA THR A 274 1.52 9.81 -2.98
C THR A 274 1.43 11.26 -2.50
N ALA A 275 2.57 11.92 -2.36
CA ALA A 275 2.61 13.35 -2.06
C ALA A 275 1.89 14.19 -3.14
N SER A 276 1.73 13.72 -4.38
CA SER A 276 0.95 14.44 -5.40
C SER A 276 -0.55 14.12 -5.35
N GLY A 277 -1.01 13.30 -4.40
CA GLY A 277 -2.41 12.88 -4.29
C GLY A 277 -2.81 11.73 -5.22
N LEU A 278 -1.87 11.16 -5.99
CA LEU A 278 -2.15 9.99 -6.83
C LEU A 278 -2.23 8.75 -5.96
N ARG A 279 -3.02 7.77 -6.40
CA ARG A 279 -3.09 6.46 -5.76
C ARG A 279 -1.77 5.73 -5.93
N ARG A 280 -1.15 5.33 -4.82
CA ARG A 280 0.10 4.56 -4.87
C ARG A 280 -0.20 3.08 -5.12
N LEU A 281 0.40 2.53 -6.16
CA LEU A 281 0.43 1.10 -6.45
C LEU A 281 1.84 0.59 -6.19
N GLU A 282 1.96 -0.56 -5.54
CA GLU A 282 3.26 -1.16 -5.26
C GLU A 282 3.58 -2.20 -6.33
N ILE A 283 4.74 -2.07 -6.96
CA ILE A 283 5.26 -3.07 -7.89
C ILE A 283 6.18 -4.00 -7.10
N ARG A 284 5.99 -5.31 -7.24
CA ARG A 284 6.81 -6.32 -6.56
C ARG A 284 7.37 -7.34 -7.56
N PRO A 285 8.64 -7.75 -7.43
CA PRO A 285 9.15 -8.86 -8.22
C PRO A 285 8.61 -10.19 -7.68
N ALA A 286 8.28 -11.09 -8.59
CA ALA A 286 7.98 -12.50 -8.33
C ALA A 286 8.96 -13.37 -9.11
N ILE A 287 9.24 -14.57 -8.58
CA ILE A 287 10.16 -15.53 -9.19
C ILE A 287 9.57 -16.94 -9.18
N ASP A 288 9.88 -17.71 -10.21
CA ASP A 288 9.69 -19.15 -10.25
C ASP A 288 11.06 -19.82 -10.23
N LEU A 289 11.32 -20.64 -9.20
CA LEU A 289 12.59 -21.33 -9.05
C LEU A 289 12.76 -22.51 -10.01
N ASP A 290 11.66 -23.12 -10.42
CA ASP A 290 11.62 -24.32 -11.25
C ASP A 290 11.76 -23.93 -12.72
N GLU A 291 10.97 -22.95 -13.18
CA GLU A 291 11.07 -22.42 -14.55
C GLU A 291 12.30 -21.53 -14.72
N GLY A 292 12.71 -20.84 -13.65
CA GLY A 292 13.83 -19.90 -13.63
C GLY A 292 13.48 -18.56 -14.27
N GLU A 293 12.24 -18.11 -14.06
CA GLU A 293 11.70 -16.85 -14.58
C GLU A 293 11.43 -15.85 -13.46
N ALA A 294 11.51 -14.56 -13.80
CA ALA A 294 11.19 -13.45 -12.91
C ALA A 294 10.30 -12.44 -13.63
N TRP A 295 9.26 -11.97 -12.95
CA TRP A 295 8.31 -11.00 -13.50
C TRP A 295 7.85 -10.01 -12.43
N TRP A 296 7.23 -8.91 -12.86
CA TRP A 296 6.63 -7.95 -11.96
C TRP A 296 5.15 -8.28 -11.72
N VAL A 297 4.69 -8.07 -10.49
CA VAL A 297 3.27 -8.10 -10.14
C VAL A 297 2.89 -6.84 -9.38
N VAL A 298 1.61 -6.49 -9.44
CA VAL A 298 1.05 -5.35 -8.71
C VAL A 298 -0.06 -5.88 -7.81
N PRO A 299 0.11 -5.93 -6.47
CA PRO A 299 -0.95 -6.35 -5.57
C PRO A 299 -2.21 -5.50 -5.71
N ALA A 300 -3.38 -6.15 -5.66
CA ALA A 300 -4.67 -5.48 -5.76
C ALA A 300 -4.89 -4.55 -4.57
N VAL A 301 -5.29 -3.32 -4.87
CA VAL A 301 -5.69 -2.33 -3.86
C VAL A 301 -7.18 -2.05 -4.05
N ALA A 302 -7.96 -2.12 -2.97
CA ALA A 302 -9.41 -2.01 -3.03
C ALA A 302 -9.87 -0.67 -3.63
N GLY A 303 -10.61 -0.71 -4.73
CA GLY A 303 -11.09 0.48 -5.43
C GLY A 303 -10.04 1.16 -6.32
N ALA A 304 -8.93 0.48 -6.65
CA ALA A 304 -7.97 0.99 -7.62
C ALA A 304 -8.66 1.25 -8.97
N PRO A 305 -8.49 2.43 -9.57
CA PRO A 305 -9.03 2.69 -10.89
C PRO A 305 -8.23 1.91 -11.93
N ASP A 306 -8.88 1.65 -13.07
CA ASP A 306 -8.16 1.24 -14.26
C ASP A 306 -7.39 2.47 -14.78
N ASP A 307 -6.10 2.32 -15.07
CA ASP A 307 -5.23 3.45 -15.44
C ASP A 307 -4.17 3.03 -16.46
N VAL A 308 -3.66 4.01 -17.21
CA VAL A 308 -2.55 3.85 -18.15
C VAL A 308 -1.34 4.60 -17.59
N LEU A 309 -0.34 3.84 -17.18
CA LEU A 309 0.87 4.37 -16.54
C LEU A 309 1.99 4.47 -17.57
N VAL A 310 2.72 5.58 -17.56
CA VAL A 310 3.92 5.78 -18.37
C VAL A 310 5.13 5.88 -17.44
N GLY A 311 6.17 5.12 -17.74
CA GLY A 311 7.39 5.07 -16.95
C GLY A 311 8.62 4.94 -17.83
N THR A 312 9.80 4.99 -17.20
CA THR A 312 11.08 4.77 -17.87
C THR A 312 11.89 3.72 -17.12
N SER A 313 12.40 2.72 -17.82
CA SER A 313 13.31 1.69 -17.29
C SER A 313 14.49 1.55 -18.24
N ASP A 314 15.72 1.52 -17.71
CA ASP A 314 16.93 1.38 -18.53
C ASP A 314 17.05 2.43 -19.67
N SER A 315 16.52 3.64 -19.44
CA SER A 315 16.40 4.74 -20.43
C SER A 315 15.39 4.51 -21.57
N GLU A 316 14.61 3.43 -21.52
CA GLU A 316 13.51 3.16 -22.44
C GLU A 316 12.17 3.49 -21.78
N GLU A 317 11.28 4.13 -22.55
CA GLU A 317 9.92 4.41 -22.11
C GLU A 317 9.06 3.15 -22.23
N PHE A 318 8.22 2.89 -21.22
CA PHE A 318 7.25 1.81 -21.24
C PHE A 318 5.88 2.31 -20.82
N THR A 319 4.84 1.60 -21.27
CA THR A 319 3.44 1.89 -20.92
C THR A 319 2.81 0.66 -20.30
N VAL A 320 2.18 0.84 -19.15
CA VAL A 320 1.48 -0.23 -18.42
C VAL A 320 0.01 0.07 -18.36
N ILE A 321 -0.81 -0.90 -18.76
CA ILE A 321 -2.25 -0.86 -18.54
C ILE A 321 -2.54 -1.66 -17.27
N VAL A 322 -3.02 -0.99 -16.24
CA VAL A 322 -3.40 -1.61 -14.98
C VAL A 322 -4.92 -1.72 -14.91
N THR A 323 -5.42 -2.93 -14.71
CA THR A 323 -6.86 -3.20 -14.59
C THR A 323 -7.19 -4.05 -13.37
N THR A 324 -8.34 -3.79 -12.75
CA THR A 324 -8.82 -4.59 -11.62
C THR A 324 -9.28 -5.98 -12.04
N ASP A 325 -8.86 -7.01 -11.31
CA ASP A 325 -9.37 -8.38 -11.44
C ASP A 325 -10.13 -8.74 -10.15
N PRO A 326 -11.48 -8.88 -10.18
CA PRO A 326 -12.28 -9.16 -8.99
C PRO A 326 -12.02 -10.55 -8.39
N HIS A 327 -11.30 -11.42 -9.10
CA HIS A 327 -11.01 -12.79 -8.66
C HIS A 327 -9.57 -12.97 -8.18
N SER A 328 -8.71 -11.95 -8.30
CA SER A 328 -7.30 -12.02 -7.94
C SER A 328 -6.96 -11.07 -6.80
N SER A 329 -5.95 -11.44 -5.99
CA SER A 329 -5.30 -10.50 -5.07
C SER A 329 -4.26 -9.61 -5.77
N MET A 330 -4.17 -9.67 -7.11
CA MET A 330 -3.26 -8.89 -7.95
C MET A 330 -4.07 -8.13 -9.01
N LEU A 331 -3.57 -6.95 -9.40
CA LEU A 331 -4.05 -6.24 -10.59
C LEU A 331 -3.49 -6.92 -11.84
N ASP A 332 -4.25 -6.88 -12.92
CA ASP A 332 -3.75 -7.26 -14.25
C ASP A 332 -2.97 -6.07 -14.82
N ALA A 333 -1.63 -6.19 -14.84
CA ALA A 333 -0.71 -5.15 -15.28
C ALA A 333 0.04 -5.61 -16.54
N ILE A 334 -0.36 -5.08 -17.70
CA ILE A 334 0.19 -5.47 -19.01
C ILE A 334 1.11 -4.37 -19.53
N GLY A 335 2.32 -4.75 -19.95
CA GLY A 335 3.33 -3.82 -20.49
C GLY A 335 4.42 -3.42 -19.50
N LEU A 336 4.51 -4.10 -18.35
CA LEU A 336 5.67 -3.98 -17.46
C LEU A 336 6.94 -4.51 -18.17
N PRO A 337 8.10 -3.86 -18.00
CA PRO A 337 9.36 -4.31 -18.59
C PRO A 337 9.84 -5.61 -17.95
N GLU A 338 10.85 -6.25 -18.52
CA GLU A 338 11.50 -7.40 -17.88
C GLU A 338 12.13 -7.03 -16.53
N VAL A 339 12.26 -8.00 -15.62
CA VAL A 339 12.94 -7.79 -14.34
C VAL A 339 14.45 -7.75 -14.57
N THR A 340 15.02 -6.55 -14.64
CA THR A 340 16.47 -6.36 -14.83
C THR A 340 17.20 -6.08 -13.51
N PRO A 341 18.51 -6.40 -13.40
CA PRO A 341 19.31 -6.04 -12.23
C PRO A 341 19.36 -4.53 -12.01
N HIS A 342 19.29 -3.73 -13.08
CA HIS A 342 19.21 -2.28 -13.00
C HIS A 342 17.89 -1.83 -12.37
N ALA A 343 16.75 -2.34 -12.86
CA ALA A 343 15.43 -2.03 -12.28
C ALA A 343 15.35 -2.43 -10.80
N LEU A 344 15.96 -3.54 -10.38
CA LEU A 344 16.01 -3.95 -8.98
C LEU A 344 16.87 -3.04 -8.09
N THR A 345 17.90 -2.40 -8.65
CA THR A 345 18.88 -1.61 -7.89
C THR A 345 18.69 -0.09 -7.98
N VAL A 346 18.03 0.39 -9.03
CA VAL A 346 17.69 1.80 -9.26
C VAL A 346 16.20 2.07 -9.00
N GLY A 347 15.36 1.04 -9.02
CA GLY A 347 13.92 1.14 -8.84
C GLY A 347 13.19 1.17 -10.18
N LEU A 348 11.88 1.03 -10.10
CA LEU A 348 10.97 1.13 -11.24
C LEU A 348 9.82 2.05 -10.84
N SER A 349 9.43 2.98 -11.72
CA SER A 349 8.23 3.79 -11.47
C SER A 349 7.48 4.11 -12.75
N ALA A 350 6.17 4.23 -12.65
CA ALA A 350 5.28 4.62 -13.73
C ALA A 350 4.14 5.49 -13.18
N ARG A 351 3.78 6.54 -13.93
CA ARG A 351 2.78 7.54 -13.54
C ARG A 351 1.62 7.55 -14.54
N GLY A 352 0.40 7.50 -14.03
CA GLY A 352 -0.83 7.70 -14.79
C GLY A 352 -1.55 8.98 -14.38
N GLU A 353 -2.83 9.07 -14.74
CA GLU A 353 -3.69 10.20 -14.38
C GLU A 353 -4.17 10.10 -12.93
N GLU A 354 -4.45 8.90 -12.45
CA GLU A 354 -5.02 8.66 -11.12
C GLU A 354 -4.08 7.85 -10.20
N SER A 355 -3.11 7.13 -10.79
CA SER A 355 -2.23 6.21 -10.08
C SER A 355 -0.75 6.47 -10.33
N TYR A 356 0.07 6.05 -9.36
CA TYR A 356 1.52 6.04 -9.43
C TYR A 356 2.02 4.68 -8.93
N ALA A 357 2.60 3.89 -9.82
CA ALA A 357 3.15 2.58 -9.49
C ALA A 357 4.65 2.68 -9.26
N GLU A 358 5.16 2.09 -8.18
CA GLU A 358 6.59 2.09 -7.89
C GLU A 358 7.09 0.80 -7.24
N PHE A 359 8.35 0.46 -7.54
CA PHE A 359 9.17 -0.50 -6.82
C PHE A 359 10.34 0.25 -6.17
N GLU A 360 10.48 0.14 -4.85
CA GLU A 360 11.63 0.69 -4.12
C GLU A 360 12.88 -0.17 -4.37
N PRO A 361 14.03 0.44 -4.71
CA PRO A 361 15.25 -0.31 -4.99
C PRO A 361 15.70 -1.11 -3.77
N SER A 362 16.10 -2.37 -3.98
CA SER A 362 16.59 -3.23 -2.91
C SER A 362 17.79 -4.05 -3.33
N LYS A 363 18.74 -4.19 -2.40
CA LYS A 363 19.94 -5.04 -2.56
C LYS A 363 19.77 -6.44 -1.97
N LEU A 364 18.67 -6.64 -1.22
CA LEU A 364 18.26 -7.88 -0.60
C LEU A 364 16.75 -8.02 -0.74
N LEU A 365 16.31 -8.99 -1.53
CA LEU A 365 14.91 -9.34 -1.69
C LEU A 365 14.64 -10.62 -0.90
N VAL A 366 13.57 -10.59 -0.13
CA VAL A 366 13.03 -11.75 0.57
C VAL A 366 11.75 -12.13 -0.14
N PHE A 367 11.58 -13.39 -0.49
CA PHE A 367 10.38 -13.89 -1.16
C PHE A 367 9.72 -14.98 -0.32
N MET A 368 8.41 -15.06 -0.46
CA MET A 368 7.53 -16.07 0.14
C MET A 368 6.62 -16.63 -0.93
N GLU A 369 6.26 -17.91 -0.82
CA GLU A 369 5.36 -18.56 -1.77
C GLU A 369 3.99 -17.83 -1.82
N ASN A 370 3.52 -17.55 -3.04
CA ASN A 370 2.26 -16.88 -3.28
C ASN A 370 1.56 -17.43 -4.51
N ALA A 371 0.50 -18.22 -4.27
CA ALA A 371 -0.26 -18.86 -5.34
C ALA A 371 -0.91 -17.88 -6.34
N HIS A 372 -1.28 -16.66 -5.92
CA HIS A 372 -1.85 -15.65 -6.81
C HIS A 372 -0.81 -14.96 -7.68
N ALA A 373 0.43 -14.86 -7.21
CA ALA A 373 1.54 -14.37 -8.02
C ALA A 373 1.98 -15.40 -9.06
N GLY A 374 1.74 -16.70 -8.81
CA GLY A 374 2.21 -17.81 -9.65
C GLY A 374 3.63 -18.27 -9.28
N GLY A 375 4.11 -17.97 -8.07
CA GLY A 375 5.48 -18.29 -7.65
C GLY A 375 5.83 -17.68 -6.29
N TRP A 376 7.10 -17.37 -6.08
CA TRP A 376 7.59 -16.70 -4.88
C TRP A 376 7.50 -15.19 -5.06
N LEU A 377 6.73 -14.52 -4.22
CA LEU A 377 6.51 -13.07 -4.26
C LEU A 377 7.42 -12.35 -3.25
N ALA A 378 8.01 -11.23 -3.66
CA ALA A 378 8.77 -10.39 -2.74
C ALA A 378 7.92 -9.86 -1.58
N VAL A 379 8.47 -9.93 -0.38
CA VAL A 379 7.86 -9.46 0.87
C VAL A 379 8.78 -8.47 1.56
N ASP A 380 8.19 -7.55 2.30
CA ASP A 380 8.94 -6.50 3.01
C ASP A 380 9.75 -7.05 4.18
N ALA A 381 9.42 -8.26 4.61
CA ALA A 381 10.03 -8.86 5.78
C ALA A 381 9.88 -10.38 5.83
N VAL A 382 10.86 -11.01 6.47
CA VAL A 382 10.81 -12.42 6.87
C VAL A 382 9.64 -12.67 7.82
N GLN A 383 8.96 -13.80 7.67
CA GLN A 383 8.01 -14.32 8.67
C GLN A 383 8.63 -15.52 9.41
N PRO A 384 8.56 -15.58 10.74
CA PRO A 384 8.98 -16.76 11.49
C PRO A 384 8.28 -18.04 11.02
N TYR A 385 9.00 -19.16 11.07
CA TYR A 385 8.50 -20.50 10.77
C TYR A 385 8.07 -20.76 9.32
N GLU A 386 7.96 -19.72 8.49
CA GLU A 386 7.66 -19.82 7.06
C GLU A 386 8.95 -20.00 6.24
N GLU A 387 8.84 -20.71 5.12
CA GLU A 387 9.93 -20.86 4.17
C GLU A 387 10.09 -19.60 3.31
N HIS A 388 11.34 -19.20 3.08
CA HIS A 388 11.69 -18.04 2.27
C HIS A 388 12.76 -18.36 1.24
N VAL A 389 12.78 -17.53 0.20
CA VAL A 389 13.87 -17.39 -0.76
C VAL A 389 14.50 -16.02 -0.62
N PHE A 390 15.83 -15.95 -0.57
CA PHE A 390 16.57 -14.70 -0.48
C PHE A 390 17.35 -14.49 -1.77
N ALA A 391 17.13 -13.36 -2.44
CA ALA A 391 18.00 -12.91 -3.53
C ALA A 391 18.83 -11.72 -3.04
N VAL A 392 20.15 -11.89 -3.04
CA VAL A 392 21.09 -10.88 -2.54
C VAL A 392 22.06 -10.48 -3.63
N THR A 393 22.30 -9.18 -3.80
CA THR A 393 23.38 -8.71 -4.68
C THR A 393 24.73 -9.35 -4.30
N ARG A 394 25.54 -9.76 -5.28
CA ARG A 394 26.78 -10.55 -5.05
C ARG A 394 27.74 -9.93 -4.04
N HIS A 395 27.85 -8.61 -3.99
CA HIS A 395 28.74 -7.92 -3.04
C HIS A 395 28.32 -8.08 -1.57
N LEU A 396 27.05 -8.36 -1.28
CA LEU A 396 26.52 -8.58 0.07
C LEU A 396 26.36 -10.07 0.42
N SER A 397 26.50 -10.97 -0.56
CA SER A 397 26.34 -12.42 -0.38
C SER A 397 27.16 -13.00 0.79
N PRO A 398 28.46 -12.66 0.99
CA PRO A 398 29.22 -13.22 2.10
C PRO A 398 28.66 -12.87 3.49
N GLY A 399 28.18 -11.63 3.66
CA GLY A 399 27.59 -11.18 4.93
C GLY A 399 26.25 -11.84 5.21
N VAL A 400 25.39 -11.95 4.19
CA VAL A 400 24.10 -12.64 4.34
C VAL A 400 24.29 -14.14 4.57
N GLU A 401 25.26 -14.77 3.90
CA GLU A 401 25.53 -16.20 4.09
C GLU A 401 26.00 -16.53 5.52
N GLU A 402 26.81 -15.66 6.11
CA GLU A 402 27.21 -15.79 7.52
C GLU A 402 26.01 -15.59 8.46
N ALA A 403 25.15 -14.61 8.18
CA ALA A 403 23.92 -14.40 8.93
C ALA A 403 22.99 -15.63 8.85
N LEU A 404 22.81 -16.23 7.67
CA LEU A 404 22.03 -17.46 7.49
C LEU A 404 22.66 -18.64 8.23
N ARG A 405 23.98 -18.80 8.18
CA ARG A 405 24.69 -19.87 8.91
C ARG A 405 24.52 -19.73 10.43
N SER A 406 24.46 -18.50 10.93
CA SER A 406 24.30 -18.23 12.36
C SER A 406 22.87 -18.32 12.86
N ALA A 407 21.86 -18.06 12.02
CA ALA A 407 20.48 -17.83 12.48
C ALA A 407 19.40 -18.66 11.79
N ALA A 408 19.60 -19.10 10.55
CA ALA A 408 18.60 -19.89 9.84
C ALA A 408 18.65 -21.35 10.28
N ASP A 409 17.51 -22.02 10.19
CA ASP A 409 17.39 -23.44 10.45
C ASP A 409 18.21 -24.24 9.44
N SER A 410 18.68 -25.43 9.84
CA SER A 410 19.46 -26.28 8.95
C SER A 410 18.64 -26.72 7.72
N GLY A 411 19.28 -26.78 6.55
CA GLY A 411 18.65 -27.30 5.32
C GLY A 411 18.53 -26.29 4.18
N TRP A 412 18.76 -25.00 4.45
CA TRP A 412 18.88 -23.98 3.41
C TRP A 412 20.02 -24.29 2.43
N ARG A 413 19.89 -23.81 1.19
CA ARG A 413 20.87 -24.06 0.12
C ARG A 413 21.12 -22.81 -0.69
N LYS A 414 22.36 -22.66 -1.17
CA LYS A 414 22.72 -21.67 -2.19
C LYS A 414 22.50 -22.26 -3.58
N MET A 415 21.79 -21.53 -4.43
CA MET A 415 21.62 -21.87 -5.83
C MET A 415 22.96 -21.73 -6.56
N LYS A 416 23.22 -22.61 -7.55
CA LYS A 416 24.42 -22.50 -8.39
C LYS A 416 24.41 -21.18 -9.16
N ASP A 417 25.57 -20.52 -9.27
CA ASP A 417 25.69 -19.21 -9.91
C ASP A 417 25.13 -19.19 -11.34
N THR A 418 25.26 -20.27 -12.11
CA THR A 418 24.70 -20.37 -13.47
C THR A 418 23.17 -20.29 -13.49
N ASN A 419 22.51 -20.90 -12.51
CA ASN A 419 21.05 -20.90 -12.41
C ASN A 419 20.55 -19.59 -11.81
N ALA A 420 21.28 -19.07 -10.81
CA ALA A 420 20.99 -17.77 -10.24
C ALA A 420 21.13 -16.65 -11.28
N GLU A 421 22.13 -16.73 -12.16
CA GLU A 421 22.32 -15.74 -13.24
C GLU A 421 21.20 -15.77 -14.27
N ARG A 422 20.65 -16.96 -14.56
CA ARG A 422 19.49 -17.12 -15.45
C ARG A 422 18.23 -16.50 -14.85
N LEU A 423 18.02 -16.68 -13.54
CA LEU A 423 16.83 -16.21 -12.84
C LEU A 423 16.90 -14.71 -12.51
N LEU A 424 17.98 -14.27 -11.85
CA LEU A 424 18.23 -12.88 -11.48
C LEU A 424 19.73 -12.57 -11.60
N SER A 425 20.14 -12.04 -12.76
CA SER A 425 21.55 -11.69 -13.04
C SER A 425 22.14 -10.77 -11.96
N GLY A 426 23.37 -11.04 -11.53
CA GLY A 426 24.06 -10.25 -10.49
C GLY A 426 23.61 -10.51 -9.04
N TYR A 427 22.67 -11.43 -8.83
CA TYR A 427 22.23 -11.88 -7.50
C TYR A 427 22.79 -13.28 -7.16
N SER A 428 22.87 -13.56 -5.86
CA SER A 428 23.04 -14.87 -5.26
C SER A 428 21.73 -15.26 -4.60
N ILE A 429 21.23 -16.45 -4.91
CA ILE A 429 19.91 -16.91 -4.44
C ILE A 429 20.10 -18.02 -3.41
N TYR A 430 19.43 -17.88 -2.27
CA TYR A 430 19.33 -18.85 -1.20
C TYR A 430 17.88 -19.29 -1.04
N TYR A 431 17.62 -20.58 -0.95
CA TYR A 431 16.26 -21.13 -0.85
C TYR A 431 16.18 -22.13 0.31
N ARG A 432 14.95 -22.45 0.74
CA ARG A 432 14.67 -23.22 1.96
C ARG A 432 15.17 -22.54 3.22
N VAL A 433 15.07 -21.21 3.26
CA VAL A 433 15.48 -20.41 4.41
C VAL A 433 14.32 -20.33 5.38
N ASN A 434 14.50 -20.84 6.59
CA ASN A 434 13.53 -20.73 7.69
C ASN A 434 14.24 -20.23 8.94
N PHE A 435 13.52 -19.53 9.82
CA PHE A 435 14.03 -19.06 11.11
C PHE A 435 13.08 -19.49 12.22
N SER A 436 13.60 -20.29 13.16
CA SER A 436 12.89 -20.71 14.36
C SER A 436 13.40 -20.09 15.66
N ASP A 437 14.59 -19.45 15.66
CA ASP A 437 15.21 -18.82 16.84
C ASP A 437 15.37 -17.30 16.71
N GLN A 438 14.61 -16.58 17.55
CA GLN A 438 14.66 -15.13 17.67
C GLN A 438 16.03 -14.55 17.99
N ARG A 439 16.70 -15.10 19.00
CA ARG A 439 17.91 -14.50 19.54
C ARG A 439 19.03 -14.56 18.52
N LEU A 440 19.08 -15.64 17.75
CA LEU A 440 20.05 -15.83 16.68
C LEU A 440 19.77 -14.87 15.51
N LEU A 441 18.51 -14.72 15.08
CA LEU A 441 18.16 -13.78 14.00
C LEU A 441 18.43 -12.32 14.40
N GLU A 442 18.07 -11.91 15.61
CA GLU A 442 18.38 -10.57 16.13
C GLU A 442 19.89 -10.32 16.25
N ALA A 443 20.67 -11.33 16.66
CA ALA A 443 22.12 -11.21 16.74
C ALA A 443 22.74 -11.09 15.34
N ALA A 444 22.28 -11.89 14.37
CA ALA A 444 22.78 -11.88 13.00
C ALA A 444 22.46 -10.57 12.27
N THR A 445 21.25 -10.03 12.46
CA THR A 445 20.83 -8.76 11.83
C THR A 445 21.55 -7.53 12.38
N ARG A 446 22.03 -7.54 13.63
CA ARG A 446 22.84 -6.45 14.21
C ARG A 446 24.21 -6.28 13.55
N VAL A 447 24.74 -7.34 12.95
CA VAL A 447 26.07 -7.33 12.31
C VAL A 447 25.98 -6.88 10.85
N LEU A 448 24.79 -6.89 10.26
CA LEU A 448 24.56 -6.44 8.89
C LEU A 448 24.39 -4.91 8.81
N PRO A 449 24.83 -4.26 7.71
CA PRO A 449 24.53 -2.85 7.46
C PRO A 449 23.02 -2.59 7.54
N GLY A 450 22.60 -1.46 8.13
CA GLY A 450 21.18 -1.18 8.41
C GLY A 450 20.25 -1.29 7.18
N THR A 451 20.71 -0.87 6.01
CA THR A 451 19.96 -0.98 4.75
C THR A 451 19.81 -2.42 4.24
N THR A 452 20.78 -3.29 4.55
CA THR A 452 20.74 -4.73 4.24
C THR A 452 19.95 -5.50 5.30
N ALA A 453 19.97 -5.04 6.55
CA ALA A 453 19.21 -5.65 7.63
C ALA A 453 17.72 -5.35 7.57
N ALA A 454 17.29 -4.28 6.87
CA ALA A 454 15.90 -3.82 6.88
C ALA A 454 14.89 -4.89 6.40
N PRO A 455 15.10 -5.62 5.29
CA PRO A 455 14.21 -6.70 4.86
C PRO A 455 14.27 -7.95 5.76
N LEU A 456 15.34 -8.08 6.55
CA LEU A 456 15.49 -9.18 7.54
C LEU A 456 14.83 -8.85 8.87
N ARG A 457 14.45 -7.58 9.08
CA ARG A 457 13.66 -7.17 10.23
C ARG A 457 12.22 -7.54 9.92
N ILE A 458 11.79 -8.61 10.59
CA ILE A 458 10.44 -9.18 10.55
C ILE A 458 9.40 -8.09 10.54
N GLY A 459 8.33 -8.32 9.78
CA GLY A 459 7.36 -7.32 9.41
C GLY A 459 6.81 -6.69 10.66
N THR A 460 7.27 -5.49 11.00
CA THR A 460 6.92 -4.77 12.23
C THR A 460 5.41 -4.66 12.31
N THR A 461 4.79 -5.58 13.03
CA THR A 461 3.35 -5.60 13.19
C THR A 461 3.04 -4.39 14.02
N ALA A 462 2.40 -3.41 13.43
CA ALA A 462 2.15 -2.19 14.17
C ALA A 462 0.95 -2.34 15.12
N ARG A 463 0.28 -3.51 15.15
CA ARG A 463 -0.70 -3.93 16.18
C ARG A 463 -0.49 -5.39 16.58
N PRO A 464 -0.84 -5.76 17.83
CA PRO A 464 -0.97 -7.15 18.24
C PRO A 464 -1.89 -7.91 17.28
N ARG A 465 -1.55 -9.16 16.94
CA ARG A 465 -2.37 -9.99 16.05
C ARG A 465 -2.22 -11.47 16.34
N LEU A 466 -3.22 -12.23 15.89
CA LEU A 466 -3.22 -13.69 15.93
C LEU A 466 -2.71 -14.27 14.61
N ILE A 467 -1.66 -15.08 14.66
CA ILE A 467 -1.04 -15.74 13.51
C ILE A 467 -0.82 -17.24 13.79
N ASN A 468 -0.33 -18.01 12.82
CA ASN A 468 0.18 -19.38 13.04
C ASN A 468 -0.75 -20.42 13.68
N GLY A 469 -2.07 -20.29 13.53
CA GLY A 469 -3.03 -21.32 13.93
C GLY A 469 -3.49 -22.21 12.78
N LEU A 470 -4.26 -23.25 13.11
CA LEU A 470 -5.00 -24.10 12.17
C LEU A 470 -6.47 -23.64 12.12
N PRO A 471 -6.80 -22.60 11.33
CA PRO A 471 -8.14 -22.04 11.31
C PRO A 471 -9.12 -23.02 10.68
N MET A 472 -10.30 -23.17 11.29
CA MET A 472 -11.43 -23.83 10.63
C MET A 472 -11.97 -22.88 9.56
N PHE A 473 -11.83 -23.25 8.28
CA PHE A 473 -12.40 -22.58 7.10
C PHE A 473 -12.52 -21.05 7.24
N ARG A 474 -11.46 -20.31 6.85
CA ARG A 474 -11.34 -18.84 6.98
C ARG A 474 -12.51 -18.02 6.40
N ASN A 475 -13.34 -18.64 5.54
CA ASN A 475 -14.51 -18.02 4.90
C ASN A 475 -15.82 -18.16 5.72
N LEU A 476 -15.86 -19.05 6.71
CA LEU A 476 -17.05 -19.32 7.55
C LEU A 476 -16.97 -18.65 8.93
N SER A 477 -15.78 -18.58 9.51
CA SER A 477 -15.55 -17.90 10.78
C SER A 477 -14.15 -17.32 10.84
N ARG A 478 -14.04 -16.05 11.24
CA ARG A 478 -12.75 -15.41 11.50
C ARG A 478 -12.28 -15.80 12.89
N ASN A 479 -10.98 -16.03 13.04
CA ASN A 479 -10.33 -16.37 14.30
C ASN A 479 -10.92 -17.63 14.99
N THR A 480 -11.45 -18.60 14.24
CA THR A 480 -11.82 -19.92 14.79
C THR A 480 -10.79 -20.95 14.41
N TYR A 481 -10.29 -21.68 15.40
CA TYR A 481 -9.16 -22.58 15.29
C TYR A 481 -9.52 -23.95 15.83
N LEU A 482 -8.90 -25.00 15.30
CA LEU A 482 -9.01 -26.34 15.85
C LEU A 482 -8.24 -26.42 17.18
N ALA A 483 -8.78 -27.17 18.14
CA ALA A 483 -8.08 -27.48 19.38
C ALA A 483 -6.73 -28.17 19.09
N GLY A 484 -5.66 -27.70 19.72
CA GLY A 484 -4.28 -28.09 19.42
C GLY A 484 -3.64 -27.37 18.22
N GLY A 485 -4.40 -26.51 17.53
CA GLY A 485 -3.94 -25.62 16.47
C GLY A 485 -4.31 -24.16 16.76
N GLU A 486 -4.30 -23.77 18.04
CA GLU A 486 -4.58 -22.40 18.48
C GLU A 486 -3.58 -21.40 17.88
N PRO A 487 -3.99 -20.14 17.65
CA PRO A 487 -3.11 -19.15 17.05
C PRO A 487 -2.07 -18.65 18.05
N ASP A 488 -0.92 -18.23 17.54
CA ASP A 488 0.11 -17.52 18.28
C ASP A 488 -0.16 -16.01 18.30
N LEU A 489 0.35 -15.31 19.31
CA LEU A 489 0.25 -13.84 19.41
C LEU A 489 1.52 -13.15 18.93
N GLU A 490 1.42 -12.39 17.85
CA GLU A 490 2.47 -11.51 17.38
C GLU A 490 2.31 -10.12 17.99
N LEU A 491 3.33 -9.60 18.67
CA LEU A 491 3.33 -8.28 19.33
C LEU A 491 4.17 -7.26 18.55
N PRO A 492 3.80 -5.96 18.56
CA PRO A 492 4.58 -4.91 17.92
C PRO A 492 5.99 -4.76 18.49
N VAL A 493 7.01 -4.76 17.63
CA VAL A 493 8.41 -4.58 18.06
C VAL A 493 8.85 -3.13 17.84
N GLY A 494 9.24 -2.47 18.93
CA GLY A 494 9.76 -1.11 18.92
C GLY A 494 11.28 -1.04 19.08
N ALA A 495 11.75 0.19 19.33
CA ALA A 495 13.16 0.56 19.50
C ALA A 495 13.90 -0.17 20.61
N GLU A 496 13.26 -0.17 21.77
CA GLU A 496 13.77 -0.76 22.97
C GLU A 496 13.03 -2.06 23.22
N PRO A 497 13.70 -3.07 23.81
CA PRO A 497 13.03 -4.23 24.36
C PRO A 497 11.92 -3.81 25.32
N ARG A 498 10.67 -3.85 24.84
CA ARG A 498 9.50 -3.53 25.64
C ARG A 498 8.85 -4.80 26.13
N THR A 499 8.35 -4.74 27.36
CA THR A 499 7.53 -5.80 27.94
C THR A 499 6.08 -5.35 27.87
N VAL A 500 5.24 -6.17 27.26
CA VAL A 500 3.81 -5.97 27.13
C VAL A 500 3.13 -6.89 28.12
N GLU A 501 2.26 -6.32 28.95
CA GLU A 501 1.37 -7.12 29.77
C GLU A 501 0.27 -7.68 28.87
N VAL A 502 0.17 -9.01 28.79
CA VAL A 502 -0.85 -9.69 28.00
C VAL A 502 -1.79 -10.41 28.94
N THR A 503 -3.09 -10.10 28.84
CA THR A 503 -4.13 -10.70 29.68
C THR A 503 -5.00 -11.63 28.85
N LEU A 504 -5.04 -12.91 29.20
CA LEU A 504 -5.93 -13.92 28.62
C LEU A 504 -7.18 -14.09 29.49
N ASP A 505 -8.35 -14.12 28.86
CA ASP A 505 -9.68 -14.33 29.46
C ASP A 505 -9.95 -13.47 30.71
N TYR A 506 -9.40 -12.26 30.72
CA TYR A 506 -9.50 -11.27 31.80
C TYR A 506 -8.99 -11.72 33.18
N ASN A 507 -8.32 -12.87 33.28
CA ASN A 507 -7.91 -13.45 34.57
C ASN A 507 -6.46 -13.96 34.60
N ARG A 508 -5.80 -14.08 33.44
CA ARG A 508 -4.43 -14.57 33.31
C ARG A 508 -3.55 -13.52 32.65
N SER A 509 -2.96 -12.64 33.47
CA SER A 509 -1.98 -11.66 33.00
C SER A 509 -0.55 -12.21 33.10
N GLN A 510 0.22 -12.08 32.02
CA GLN A 510 1.64 -12.40 31.99
C GLN A 510 2.42 -11.37 31.18
N PRO A 511 3.57 -10.89 31.68
CA PRO A 511 4.45 -10.03 30.90
C PRO A 511 5.18 -10.82 29.81
N PHE A 512 5.07 -10.35 28.57
CA PHE A 512 5.86 -10.86 27.45
C PHE A 512 6.75 -9.79 26.88
N ARG A 513 7.98 -10.18 26.53
CA ARG A 513 8.86 -9.30 25.77
C ARG A 513 8.37 -9.25 24.32
N ALA A 514 8.00 -8.07 23.84
CA ALA A 514 7.66 -7.89 22.44
C ALA A 514 8.87 -8.23 21.58
N SER A 515 8.59 -8.99 20.53
CA SER A 515 9.54 -9.85 19.86
C SER A 515 9.13 -10.02 18.41
N ILE A 516 10.12 -10.22 17.54
CA ILE A 516 9.87 -10.53 16.14
C ILE A 516 9.29 -11.95 15.95
N PHE A 517 9.28 -12.79 16.98
CA PHE A 517 8.64 -14.10 16.98
C PHE A 517 7.31 -14.03 17.73
N PRO A 518 6.25 -14.66 17.20
CA PRO A 518 5.00 -14.71 17.92
C PRO A 518 5.12 -15.58 19.17
N ILE A 519 4.32 -15.23 20.17
CA ILE A 519 4.20 -15.93 21.44
C ILE A 519 3.33 -17.16 21.20
N PRO A 520 3.88 -18.38 21.31
CA PRO A 520 3.15 -19.58 20.93
C PRO A 520 2.11 -19.92 21.97
N PHE A 521 0.84 -19.60 21.70
CA PHE A 521 -0.18 -19.69 22.73
C PHE A 521 -0.55 -21.12 23.08
N ALA A 522 -0.35 -22.06 22.15
CA ALA A 522 -0.46 -23.49 22.41
C ALA A 522 0.41 -23.97 23.60
N ARG A 523 1.43 -23.20 24.02
CA ARG A 523 2.28 -23.55 25.17
C ARG A 523 1.69 -23.20 26.54
N PHE A 524 0.61 -22.41 26.61
CA PHE A 524 0.01 -21.98 27.89
C PHE A 524 -1.09 -22.92 28.39
N GLY A 525 -1.32 -24.02 27.68
CA GLY A 525 -2.19 -25.12 28.10
C GLY A 525 -3.14 -25.53 26.99
N PRO A 526 -3.84 -26.66 27.15
CA PRO A 526 -4.99 -26.93 26.30
C PRO A 526 -6.04 -25.86 26.55
N TYR A 527 -6.55 -25.26 25.47
CA TYR A 527 -7.65 -24.31 25.54
C TYR A 527 -8.97 -25.08 25.57
N GLU A 528 -9.90 -24.65 26.42
CA GLU A 528 -11.26 -25.18 26.38
C GLU A 528 -11.93 -24.78 25.07
N SER A 529 -12.93 -25.55 24.63
CA SER A 529 -13.71 -25.12 23.48
C SER A 529 -14.56 -23.90 23.83
N GLY A 530 -14.48 -22.84 23.03
CA GLY A 530 -15.19 -21.59 23.32
C GLY A 530 -14.45 -20.35 22.81
N ILE A 531 -14.99 -19.18 23.18
CA ILE A 531 -14.40 -17.88 22.89
C ILE A 531 -13.34 -17.59 23.95
N HIS A 532 -12.18 -17.14 23.50
CA HIS A 532 -11.08 -16.65 24.31
C HIS A 532 -10.75 -15.21 23.91
N THR A 533 -10.41 -14.40 24.92
CA THR A 533 -10.08 -12.99 24.72
C THR A 533 -8.67 -12.69 25.20
N ILE A 534 -7.93 -11.89 24.45
CA ILE A 534 -6.58 -11.44 24.75
C ILE A 534 -6.56 -9.93 24.75
N GLU A 535 -6.07 -9.33 25.83
CA GLU A 535 -5.76 -7.91 25.89
C GLU A 535 -4.25 -7.70 25.79
N ALA A 536 -3.79 -6.89 24.85
CA ALA A 536 -2.38 -6.53 24.68
C ALA A 536 -2.26 -5.12 24.08
N ASP A 537 -1.39 -4.26 24.61
CA ASP A 537 -1.20 -2.86 24.13
C ASP A 537 -2.48 -2.02 24.06
N GLY A 538 -3.45 -2.28 24.95
CA GLY A 538 -4.76 -1.63 24.94
C GLY A 538 -5.68 -2.08 23.80
N GLU A 539 -5.33 -3.17 23.12
CA GLU A 539 -6.13 -3.83 22.09
C GLU A 539 -6.76 -5.11 22.64
N GLU A 540 -8.03 -5.34 22.32
CA GLU A 540 -8.73 -6.58 22.62
C GLU A 540 -8.82 -7.46 21.36
N LEU A 541 -8.22 -8.64 21.40
CA LEU A 541 -8.27 -9.67 20.36
C LEU A 541 -9.11 -10.83 20.86
N ALA A 542 -9.92 -11.44 19.99
CA ALA A 542 -10.69 -12.63 20.33
C ALA A 542 -10.45 -13.76 19.32
N PHE A 543 -10.41 -14.99 19.83
CA PHE A 543 -10.41 -16.21 19.03
C PHE A 543 -11.33 -17.27 19.63
N ILE A 544 -11.70 -18.24 18.80
CA ILE A 544 -12.59 -19.34 19.17
C ILE A 544 -11.82 -20.63 18.99
N VAL A 545 -11.81 -21.46 20.01
CA VAL A 545 -11.29 -22.82 19.92
C VAL A 545 -12.47 -23.76 19.70
N SER A 546 -12.47 -24.45 18.58
CA SER A 546 -13.41 -25.52 18.29
C SER A 546 -12.76 -26.85 18.66
N PRO A 547 -13.51 -27.79 19.27
CA PRO A 547 -12.98 -29.13 19.47
C PRO A 547 -12.56 -29.68 18.10
N GLY A 548 -11.39 -30.31 18.06
CA GLY A 548 -11.05 -31.17 16.93
C GLY A 548 -12.07 -32.31 16.83
N PRO A 549 -12.16 -33.02 15.70
CA PRO A 549 -12.85 -34.30 15.71
C PRO A 549 -12.18 -35.14 16.79
N ASP A 550 -12.88 -35.44 17.88
CA ASP A 550 -12.47 -36.52 18.77
C ASP A 550 -12.15 -37.73 17.88
N ALA A 551 -11.24 -38.61 18.29
CA ALA A 551 -10.91 -39.82 17.53
C ALA A 551 -12.12 -40.74 17.21
N GLY A 552 -13.34 -40.37 17.62
CA GLY A 552 -14.62 -40.98 17.24
C GLY A 552 -15.56 -40.13 16.36
N TRP A 553 -15.22 -38.90 15.95
CA TRP A 553 -16.06 -38.10 15.03
C TRP A 553 -15.68 -38.37 13.57
N GLN A 554 -16.01 -39.57 13.09
CA GLN A 554 -16.17 -39.78 11.66
C GLN A 554 -17.52 -39.19 11.27
N ALA A 555 -17.53 -38.12 10.48
CA ALA A 555 -18.75 -37.72 9.80
C ALA A 555 -19.27 -38.95 9.01
N PRO A 556 -20.60 -39.21 8.96
CA PRO A 556 -21.13 -40.32 8.19
C PRO A 556 -20.57 -40.30 6.76
N GLY A 557 -19.87 -41.37 6.37
CA GLY A 557 -19.23 -41.50 5.05
C GLY A 557 -17.74 -41.13 4.98
N VAL A 558 -17.08 -40.76 6.09
CA VAL A 558 -15.61 -40.65 6.12
C VAL A 558 -15.01 -42.06 5.96
N GLY A 559 -14.24 -42.25 4.89
CA GLY A 559 -13.72 -43.56 4.47
C GLY A 559 -14.69 -44.39 3.61
N SER A 560 -15.89 -43.89 3.30
CA SER A 560 -16.80 -44.49 2.32
C SER A 560 -16.59 -43.95 0.91
N LEU A 561 -15.89 -42.81 0.75
CA LEU A 561 -15.69 -42.16 -0.54
C LEU A 561 -14.35 -42.55 -1.19
N PHE A 562 -14.40 -43.01 -2.43
CA PHE A 562 -13.25 -43.45 -3.22
C PHE A 562 -13.31 -42.94 -4.66
N TRP A 563 -12.15 -42.77 -5.29
CA TRP A 563 -12.04 -42.49 -6.72
C TRP A 563 -11.78 -43.78 -7.50
N ILE A 564 -12.70 -44.14 -8.41
CA ILE A 564 -12.53 -45.28 -9.32
C ILE A 564 -12.82 -44.82 -10.75
N GLY A 565 -11.80 -44.89 -11.62
CA GLY A 565 -11.91 -44.49 -13.02
C GLY A 565 -12.37 -43.04 -13.19
N GLY A 566 -11.70 -42.10 -12.51
CA GLY A 566 -12.02 -40.67 -12.62
C GLY A 566 -13.39 -40.26 -12.04
N ASN A 567 -14.02 -41.10 -11.21
CA ASN A 567 -15.30 -40.79 -10.59
C ASN A 567 -15.26 -41.07 -9.08
N LEU A 568 -15.72 -40.10 -8.28
CA LEU A 568 -15.93 -40.27 -6.85
C LEU A 568 -17.17 -41.15 -6.59
N ARG A 569 -17.05 -42.20 -5.77
CA ARG A 569 -18.11 -43.16 -5.43
C ARG A 569 -18.12 -43.49 -3.95
N GLU A 570 -19.27 -43.94 -3.45
CA GLU A 570 -19.47 -44.42 -2.09
C GLU A 570 -19.39 -45.96 -2.01
N ILE A 571 -18.67 -46.52 -1.04
CA ILE A 571 -18.54 -47.96 -0.76
C ILE A 571 -19.00 -48.24 0.67
N GLY A 572 -19.74 -49.34 0.85
CA GLY A 572 -20.40 -49.72 2.11
C GLY A 572 -19.53 -50.40 3.17
N GLU A 573 -18.22 -50.57 2.94
CA GLU A 573 -17.28 -51.12 3.92
C GLU A 573 -16.23 -50.07 4.32
N PRO A 574 -15.83 -50.01 5.61
CA PRO A 574 -14.84 -49.04 6.08
C PRO A 574 -13.46 -49.37 5.51
N ALA A 575 -12.92 -48.49 4.66
CA ALA A 575 -11.51 -48.61 4.26
C ALA A 575 -10.58 -48.33 5.43
N GLU A 576 -9.47 -49.07 5.47
CA GLU A 576 -8.30 -48.75 6.30
C GLU A 576 -7.61 -47.43 5.89
N VAL A 577 -8.00 -46.85 4.74
CA VAL A 577 -7.43 -45.65 4.15
C VAL A 577 -8.48 -44.54 4.13
N CYS A 578 -8.26 -43.48 4.93
CA CYS A 578 -8.98 -42.22 4.80
C CYS A 578 -8.37 -41.40 3.66
N GLY A 579 -8.72 -41.70 2.41
CA GLY A 579 -8.18 -41.03 1.22
C GLY A 579 -8.48 -41.79 -0.08
N ALA A 580 -8.02 -41.26 -1.21
CA ALA A 580 -8.18 -41.91 -2.51
C ALA A 580 -7.13 -43.03 -2.69
N LEU A 581 -7.58 -44.28 -2.79
CA LEU A 581 -6.75 -45.37 -3.31
C LEU A 581 -6.77 -45.31 -4.84
N THR A 582 -5.72 -44.78 -5.46
CA THR A 582 -5.61 -44.73 -6.92
C THR A 582 -5.00 -46.06 -7.40
N ASN A 583 -5.79 -46.88 -8.11
CA ASN A 583 -5.28 -48.13 -8.70
C ASN A 583 -4.59 -47.89 -10.05
N ASP A 584 -4.71 -46.67 -10.58
CA ASP A 584 -4.28 -46.33 -11.92
C ASP A 584 -2.99 -45.50 -11.85
N LEU A 585 -1.87 -46.14 -12.20
CA LEU A 585 -0.64 -45.50 -12.66
C LEU A 585 -0.89 -44.83 -14.04
N VAL A 586 -1.87 -43.93 -14.14
CA VAL A 586 -2.02 -43.12 -15.35
C VAL A 586 -1.10 -41.92 -15.21
N THR A 587 0.00 -42.00 -15.93
CA THR A 587 1.18 -41.15 -15.89
C THR A 587 1.07 -39.90 -16.76
N ASP A 588 -0.09 -39.27 -16.85
CA ASP A 588 -0.21 -38.00 -17.58
C ASP A 588 -1.02 -37.00 -16.74
N ASP A 589 -0.30 -36.03 -16.16
CA ASP A 589 -0.87 -34.95 -15.35
C ASP A 589 -1.84 -34.09 -16.17
N ASP A 590 -3.08 -33.93 -15.70
CA ASP A 590 -4.06 -33.01 -16.29
C ASP A 590 -3.56 -31.56 -16.28
N VAL A 591 -4.04 -30.76 -17.23
CA VAL A 591 -3.62 -29.35 -17.35
C VAL A 591 -4.63 -28.46 -16.64
N LEU A 592 -4.16 -27.61 -15.73
CA LEU A 592 -5.00 -26.61 -15.08
C LEU A 592 -5.21 -25.40 -16.00
N ALA A 593 -6.45 -25.18 -16.41
CA ALA A 593 -6.87 -24.02 -17.20
C ALA A 593 -7.50 -22.95 -16.31
N ARG A 594 -7.20 -21.68 -16.57
CA ARG A 594 -7.72 -20.55 -15.78
C ARG A 594 -9.18 -20.27 -16.11
N ARG A 595 -10.01 -20.10 -15.09
CA ARG A 595 -11.44 -19.80 -15.20
C ARG A 595 -11.72 -18.37 -15.72
N GLY A 596 -12.96 -18.09 -16.08
CA GLY A 596 -13.44 -16.75 -16.47
C GLY A 596 -13.03 -16.29 -17.87
N ALA A 597 -12.70 -17.23 -18.77
CA ALA A 597 -12.55 -16.90 -20.19
C ALA A 597 -13.94 -16.62 -20.80
N LEU A 598 -14.00 -15.72 -21.79
CA LEU A 598 -15.22 -15.52 -22.58
C LEU A 598 -15.59 -16.80 -23.33
N GLU A 599 -14.59 -17.52 -23.82
CA GLU A 599 -14.74 -18.81 -24.50
C GLU A 599 -13.50 -19.68 -24.27
N ASN A 600 -13.70 -21.00 -24.17
CA ASN A 600 -12.62 -22.00 -24.10
C ASN A 600 -12.78 -22.99 -25.25
N TRP A 601 -11.73 -23.21 -26.03
CA TRP A 601 -11.76 -24.07 -27.21
C TRP A 601 -10.62 -25.09 -27.16
N ILE A 602 -10.96 -26.36 -27.27
CA ILE A 602 -9.98 -27.44 -27.43
C ILE A 602 -9.69 -27.62 -28.91
N VAL A 603 -8.42 -27.58 -29.27
CA VAL A 603 -7.91 -27.79 -30.62
C VAL A 603 -7.31 -29.19 -30.70
N ASP A 604 -7.79 -30.00 -31.63
CA ASP A 604 -7.21 -31.30 -31.90
C ASP A 604 -6.07 -31.26 -32.93
N ARG A 605 -5.42 -32.40 -33.17
CA ARG A 605 -4.35 -32.52 -34.17
C ARG A 605 -4.79 -32.26 -35.61
N SER A 606 -6.08 -32.41 -35.92
CA SER A 606 -6.65 -32.08 -37.24
C SER A 606 -7.03 -30.61 -37.38
N GLY A 607 -6.80 -29.81 -36.34
CA GLY A 607 -7.14 -28.40 -36.31
C GLY A 607 -8.62 -28.13 -36.10
N HIS A 608 -9.43 -29.15 -35.81
CA HIS A 608 -10.81 -28.91 -35.41
C HIS A 608 -10.84 -28.35 -34.00
N VAL A 609 -11.79 -27.44 -33.76
CA VAL A 609 -12.02 -26.83 -32.45
C VAL A 609 -13.33 -27.32 -31.87
N ARG A 610 -13.33 -27.58 -30.57
CA ARG A 610 -14.53 -27.91 -29.80
C ARG A 610 -14.64 -26.94 -28.63
N LEU A 611 -15.83 -26.39 -28.42
CA LEU A 611 -16.11 -25.57 -27.25
C LEU A 611 -16.00 -26.43 -25.99
N LEU A 612 -15.26 -25.96 -25.02
CA LEU A 612 -15.17 -26.54 -23.68
C LEU A 612 -15.96 -25.65 -22.73
N GLU A 613 -17.04 -26.19 -22.19
CA GLU A 613 -17.76 -25.49 -21.12
C GLU A 613 -16.93 -25.54 -19.85
N GLU A 614 -16.86 -24.41 -19.17
CA GLU A 614 -16.19 -24.35 -17.87
C GLU A 614 -17.00 -25.19 -16.87
N PRO A 615 -16.37 -26.17 -16.19
CA PRO A 615 -17.11 -27.02 -15.25
C PRO A 615 -17.63 -26.20 -14.09
N ALA A 616 -18.81 -26.56 -13.58
CA ALA A 616 -19.39 -25.91 -12.41
C ALA A 616 -18.43 -25.91 -11.22
N LEU A 617 -18.54 -24.91 -10.35
CA LEU A 617 -17.72 -24.87 -9.14
C LEU A 617 -17.99 -26.13 -8.29
N PRO A 618 -16.94 -26.75 -7.72
CA PRO A 618 -17.09 -27.89 -6.84
C PRO A 618 -18.10 -27.63 -5.71
N THR A 619 -19.17 -28.44 -5.66
CA THR A 619 -20.28 -28.25 -4.70
C THR A 619 -19.93 -28.69 -3.28
N PHE A 620 -18.85 -29.46 -3.11
CA PHE A 620 -18.37 -29.93 -1.81
C PHE A 620 -17.62 -28.85 -1.01
N LEU A 621 -17.30 -27.71 -1.64
CA LEU A 621 -16.66 -26.55 -1.03
C LEU A 621 -17.40 -25.25 -1.40
N PRO A 622 -18.66 -25.08 -0.95
CA PRO A 622 -19.42 -23.89 -1.25
C PRO A 622 -18.73 -22.65 -0.64
N GLY A 623 -18.44 -21.64 -1.49
CA GLY A 623 -17.78 -20.39 -1.09
C GLY A 623 -16.25 -20.35 -1.24
N ALA A 624 -15.62 -21.41 -1.75
CA ALA A 624 -14.23 -21.35 -2.21
C ALA A 624 -14.16 -20.76 -3.64
N SER A 625 -13.26 -19.81 -3.85
CA SER A 625 -12.95 -19.31 -5.21
C SER A 625 -11.99 -20.28 -5.86
N PHE A 626 -12.45 -20.99 -6.88
CA PHE A 626 -11.59 -21.80 -7.73
C PHE A 626 -11.16 -20.92 -8.89
N MET A 627 -9.84 -20.76 -9.08
CA MET A 627 -9.28 -19.93 -10.16
C MET A 627 -8.98 -20.73 -11.43
N CYS A 628 -8.89 -22.06 -11.28
CA CYS A 628 -8.61 -22.98 -12.36
C CYS A 628 -9.62 -24.13 -12.39
N PHE A 629 -9.65 -24.83 -13.51
CA PHE A 629 -10.31 -26.11 -13.67
C PHE A 629 -9.39 -27.07 -14.43
N GLU A 630 -9.58 -28.36 -14.19
CA GLU A 630 -8.80 -29.40 -14.87
C GLU A 630 -9.31 -29.58 -16.29
N VAL A 631 -8.36 -29.70 -17.22
CA VAL A 631 -8.59 -30.08 -18.61
C VAL A 631 -7.75 -31.31 -18.89
N ALA A 632 -8.41 -32.39 -19.28
CA ALA A 632 -7.73 -33.63 -19.54
C ALA A 632 -6.83 -33.51 -20.79
N ARG A 633 -5.60 -34.02 -20.69
CA ARG A 633 -4.58 -33.91 -21.76
C ARG A 633 -4.98 -34.65 -23.04
N ASP A 634 -5.81 -35.67 -22.94
CA ASP A 634 -6.24 -36.48 -24.06
C ASP A 634 -7.34 -35.82 -24.91
N GLU A 635 -7.98 -34.75 -24.39
CA GLU A 635 -9.04 -34.03 -25.09
C GLU A 635 -8.58 -33.31 -26.36
N GLY A 636 -7.29 -32.94 -26.45
CA GLY A 636 -6.78 -32.18 -27.58
C GLY A 636 -5.27 -31.97 -27.57
N ALA A 637 -4.76 -31.21 -28.54
CA ALA A 637 -3.39 -30.75 -28.59
C ALA A 637 -3.19 -29.41 -27.87
N TRP A 638 -4.16 -28.50 -28.02
CA TRP A 638 -4.14 -27.17 -27.42
C TRP A 638 -5.47 -26.80 -26.78
N LEU A 639 -5.42 -25.97 -25.76
CA LEU A 639 -6.54 -25.20 -25.24
C LEU A 639 -6.36 -23.74 -25.65
N LEU A 640 -7.35 -23.15 -26.29
CA LEU A 640 -7.42 -21.74 -26.63
C LEU A 640 -8.45 -21.04 -25.75
N GLN A 641 -8.04 -20.00 -25.04
CA GLN A 641 -8.94 -19.21 -24.18
C GLN A 641 -9.09 -17.80 -24.74
N ARG A 642 -10.31 -17.39 -25.07
CA ARG A 642 -10.62 -16.01 -25.48
C ARG A 642 -10.93 -15.16 -24.26
N ARG A 643 -10.21 -14.07 -24.07
CA ARG A 643 -10.40 -13.10 -22.98
C ARG A 643 -10.63 -11.70 -23.55
N ALA A 644 -10.94 -10.72 -22.70
CA ALA A 644 -11.25 -9.35 -23.12
C ALA A 644 -10.15 -8.70 -23.99
N LYS A 645 -8.88 -9.02 -23.73
CA LYS A 645 -7.71 -8.43 -24.40
C LYS A 645 -7.12 -9.30 -25.53
N GLY A 646 -7.68 -10.48 -25.81
CA GLY A 646 -7.20 -11.37 -26.88
C GLY A 646 -7.26 -12.86 -26.53
N TRP A 647 -6.55 -13.67 -27.30
CA TRP A 647 -6.49 -15.12 -27.12
C TRP A 647 -5.20 -15.56 -26.41
N GLN A 648 -5.32 -16.59 -25.58
CA GLN A 648 -4.22 -17.34 -24.98
C GLN A 648 -4.27 -18.79 -25.45
N ALA A 649 -3.09 -19.42 -25.60
CA ALA A 649 -2.96 -20.82 -25.99
C ALA A 649 -2.14 -21.60 -24.96
N THR A 650 -2.68 -22.71 -24.48
CA THR A 650 -2.04 -23.62 -23.53
C THR A 650 -1.87 -24.99 -24.16
N ARG A 651 -0.66 -25.54 -24.14
CA ARG A 651 -0.39 -26.86 -24.72
C ARG A 651 -0.93 -27.96 -23.80
N LEU A 652 -1.79 -28.82 -24.33
CA LEU A 652 -2.30 -29.99 -23.60
C LEU A 652 -1.39 -31.19 -23.81
N ARG A 653 -0.96 -31.43 -25.05
CA ARG A 653 0.01 -32.49 -25.37
C ARG A 653 0.84 -32.13 -26.59
N VAL A 654 1.98 -32.79 -26.73
CA VAL A 654 2.80 -32.71 -27.94
C VAL A 654 2.16 -33.58 -29.02
N ALA A 655 1.60 -32.96 -30.06
CA ALA A 655 1.04 -33.65 -31.21
C ALA A 655 1.29 -32.85 -32.49
N GLU A 656 1.89 -33.45 -33.50
CA GLU A 656 2.11 -32.80 -34.79
C GLU A 656 0.78 -32.51 -35.52
N PRO A 657 0.64 -31.32 -36.16
CA PRO A 657 -0.57 -30.94 -36.86
C PRO A 657 -0.77 -31.77 -38.15
N ALA A 658 -1.99 -32.26 -38.32
CA ALA A 658 -2.45 -33.04 -39.47
C ALA A 658 -3.81 -32.50 -39.95
N PHE A 659 -3.84 -31.21 -40.32
CA PHE A 659 -5.06 -30.48 -40.65
C PHE A 659 -5.93 -31.18 -41.71
N ARG A 660 -7.22 -31.31 -41.38
CA ARG A 660 -8.28 -31.83 -42.27
C ARG A 660 -9.16 -30.70 -42.80
N GLU A 661 -10.23 -31.04 -43.51
CA GLU A 661 -11.22 -30.04 -43.94
C GLU A 661 -11.87 -29.38 -42.73
N LEU A 662 -11.58 -28.09 -42.54
CA LEU A 662 -12.06 -27.30 -41.41
C LEU A 662 -13.47 -26.78 -41.67
N THR A 663 -14.31 -26.86 -40.66
CA THR A 663 -15.64 -26.25 -40.63
C THR A 663 -15.54 -24.72 -40.62
N THR A 664 -16.64 -24.03 -40.90
CA THR A 664 -16.69 -22.57 -40.82
C THR A 664 -16.34 -22.05 -39.42
N GLN A 665 -16.74 -22.79 -38.38
CA GLN A 665 -16.46 -22.44 -36.98
C GLN A 665 -14.97 -22.57 -36.65
N ASP A 666 -14.34 -23.68 -37.07
CA ASP A 666 -12.90 -23.87 -36.90
C ASP A 666 -12.13 -22.71 -37.52
N ARG A 667 -12.48 -22.32 -38.75
CA ARG A 667 -11.83 -21.23 -39.48
C ARG A 667 -11.96 -19.89 -38.75
N GLN A 668 -13.12 -19.62 -38.13
CA GLN A 668 -13.34 -18.36 -37.39
C GLN A 668 -12.48 -18.30 -36.12
N VAL A 669 -12.45 -19.38 -35.34
CA VAL A 669 -11.63 -19.46 -34.12
C VAL A 669 -10.15 -19.35 -34.48
N TRP A 670 -9.68 -20.10 -35.47
CA TRP A 670 -8.29 -20.01 -35.94
C TRP A 670 -7.93 -18.62 -36.43
N ALA A 671 -8.75 -17.97 -37.27
CA ALA A 671 -8.46 -16.63 -37.76
C ALA A 671 -8.33 -15.59 -36.63
N SER A 672 -9.16 -15.71 -35.59
CA SER A 672 -9.12 -14.80 -34.43
C SER A 672 -7.93 -15.10 -33.51
N ALA A 673 -7.68 -16.38 -33.23
CA ALA A 673 -6.59 -16.81 -32.35
C ALA A 673 -5.22 -16.57 -33.00
N SER A 674 -5.02 -16.95 -34.26
CA SER A 674 -3.72 -16.79 -34.95
C SER A 674 -3.27 -15.33 -35.07
N ALA A 675 -4.22 -14.39 -35.14
CA ALA A 675 -3.92 -12.97 -35.20
C ALA A 675 -3.33 -12.42 -33.88
N THR A 676 -3.75 -12.98 -32.74
CA THR A 676 -3.53 -12.38 -31.41
C THR A 676 -2.64 -13.21 -30.49
N VAL A 677 -2.65 -14.54 -30.59
CA VAL A 677 -1.77 -15.39 -29.79
C VAL A 677 -0.31 -15.10 -30.16
N ARG A 678 0.48 -14.71 -29.16
CA ARG A 678 1.93 -14.53 -29.24
C ARG A 678 2.59 -15.54 -28.29
N LEU A 679 2.77 -16.76 -28.80
CA LEU A 679 3.36 -17.86 -28.05
C LEU A 679 4.61 -18.36 -28.79
N ASP A 680 5.76 -18.35 -28.13
CA ASP A 680 7.03 -18.84 -28.68
C ASP A 680 7.21 -20.36 -28.47
N ASP A 681 6.20 -21.15 -28.88
CA ASP A 681 6.25 -22.62 -28.82
C ASP A 681 6.49 -23.21 -30.23
N PRO A 682 7.50 -24.08 -30.42
CA PRO A 682 7.79 -24.69 -31.72
C PRO A 682 6.63 -25.51 -32.31
N ILE A 683 5.86 -26.21 -31.47
CA ILE A 683 4.69 -26.97 -31.91
C ILE A 683 3.58 -26.01 -32.30
N TRP A 684 3.36 -24.92 -31.55
CA TRP A 684 2.36 -23.92 -31.92
C TRP A 684 2.65 -23.30 -33.29
N LYS A 685 3.92 -22.98 -33.58
CA LYS A 685 4.35 -22.49 -34.91
C LYS A 685 4.00 -23.47 -36.02
N LEU A 686 4.17 -24.78 -35.82
CA LEU A 686 3.75 -25.79 -36.79
C LEU A 686 2.23 -25.78 -37.04
N TYR A 687 1.42 -25.54 -35.99
CA TYR A 687 -0.04 -25.41 -36.17
C TYR A 687 -0.39 -24.16 -36.96
N LEU A 688 0.25 -23.02 -36.67
CA LEU A 688 0.06 -21.78 -37.42
C LEU A 688 0.42 -21.95 -38.89
N GLU A 689 1.57 -22.53 -39.21
CA GLU A 689 1.98 -22.80 -40.59
C GLU A 689 1.01 -23.73 -41.33
N ALA A 690 0.47 -24.74 -40.63
CA ALA A 690 -0.46 -25.69 -41.23
C ALA A 690 -1.87 -25.09 -41.41
N TRP A 691 -2.29 -24.19 -40.53
CA TRP A 691 -3.46 -23.33 -40.70
C TRP A 691 -3.30 -22.40 -41.90
N GLU A 692 -2.19 -21.66 -41.99
CA GLU A 692 -1.91 -20.71 -43.08
C GLU A 692 -1.97 -21.37 -44.46
N ARG A 693 -1.34 -22.54 -44.61
CA ARG A 693 -1.38 -23.37 -45.82
C ARG A 693 -2.80 -23.75 -46.24
N ARG A 694 -3.68 -24.02 -45.27
CA ARG A 694 -5.08 -24.41 -45.51
C ARG A 694 -6.01 -23.22 -45.72
N SER A 695 -5.70 -22.05 -45.18
CA SER A 695 -6.46 -20.83 -45.42
C SER A 695 -6.12 -20.14 -46.75
N ALA A 696 -4.96 -20.43 -47.34
CA ALA A 696 -4.54 -19.94 -48.66
C ALA A 696 -5.03 -20.82 -49.84
N SER A 697 -5.62 -21.98 -49.56
CA SER A 697 -6.22 -22.92 -50.53
C SER A 697 -7.74 -22.91 -50.43
#